data_AF-A0A7J2U698-F1
#
_entry.id   AF-A0A7J2U698-F1
#
_cell.length_a   1.000
_cell.length_b   1.000
_cell.length_c   1.000
_cell.angle_alpha   90.00
_cell.angle_beta   90.00
_cell.angle_gamma   90.00
#
_symmetry.space_group_name_H-M   'P 1'
#
loop_
_entity.id
_entity.type
_entity.pdbx_description
1 polymer ?
#
loop_
_entity_poly.entity_id
_entity_poly.type
_entity_poly.pdbx_seq_one_letter_code
_entity_poly.pdbx_strand_id
1 'polypeptide(L)'
;MDSKVVKEEVVKIIKSAEIEKLVIPIPPRIDHADHIMKTALMGWTKLAADHILHPEFVKIAREVFSALVRRIEHVLKSEGVLDSSGKLIESAVVKRARIYDTIFEIIFNLGGVESKWAGYGEEDAENYIRYLVNAFDYWESLEREELGYPVIVESVVELQLNELMKVNKGKSLVATIAQEVSKKLDKSSIVKSYVNAMLSEIKNIFYRKVYEEGMCKFGNDYALGLRFLRHLGFVQVSTNPPLAATAYNDDPELLEKFRKYASEVLIKEHPEWFENPEKYADDIAMEATRFALMDNFYVFRVPFILSKYHDGLVSYQLNPLFAHDAKKSVEDVKVFVSRLERDLAVYDEYLWWGFNVPEKGRADLVVKVSAAYPAAMEIAEKINEMGVGQNITVSFTVSQEVLIAYAALKGMAKAIRKGIIPSQTYDTNMGGRLEDHLREETATQLLLKALEAVDEAKRFSILEKLAKGLGVKEDAWDKVKKQDFKSIASFLCSRRVLGRNLLREPFIDALVELGLYRSREDGLQHLKPLEDALKLSGTFVAQRVYEILFAPWNREKWINHFIKEFGLTREEAEIVLDRIDLLPASKRKPIDTLYTFASRNMTNTEFPDHQLNVVKEVAEKGVKLEDLKESIYQSLPRKYLEILLQLEDFVKAYEASPEVNELLKNVGIDRDYGNRGVSPKDWPSYGPSKKTMDEFSHEYIVFREKVVTLFKRQR
;
A
#
# COMPACT_ATOMS: atom_id res chain seq x y z
N MET A 1 17.64 -32.25 -25.47
CA MET A 1 16.42 -32.74 -26.14
C MET A 1 15.66 -31.50 -26.55
N ASP A 2 15.57 -31.25 -27.85
CA ASP A 2 14.87 -30.07 -28.36
C ASP A 2 13.35 -30.31 -28.25
N SER A 3 12.64 -29.34 -27.66
CA SER A 3 11.19 -29.36 -27.50
C SER A 3 10.50 -29.46 -28.87
N LYS A 4 9.43 -30.26 -28.97
CA LYS A 4 8.57 -30.29 -30.18
C LYS A 4 7.78 -28.99 -30.38
N VAL A 5 7.72 -28.14 -29.35
CA VAL A 5 6.88 -26.95 -29.25
C VAL A 5 7.70 -25.74 -28.82
N VAL A 6 7.45 -24.59 -29.44
CA VAL A 6 8.14 -23.32 -29.15
C VAL A 6 7.50 -22.64 -27.93
N LYS A 7 8.29 -22.27 -26.92
CA LYS A 7 7.80 -21.67 -25.67
C LYS A 7 7.04 -20.36 -25.91
N GLU A 8 7.52 -19.54 -26.83
CA GLU A 8 6.89 -18.27 -27.20
C GLU A 8 5.45 -18.46 -27.70
N GLU A 9 5.15 -19.58 -28.37
CA GLU A 9 3.80 -19.92 -28.82
C GLU A 9 2.89 -20.24 -27.62
N VAL A 10 3.37 -21.04 -26.66
CA VAL A 10 2.64 -21.39 -25.44
C VAL A 10 2.33 -20.15 -24.60
N VAL A 11 3.34 -19.29 -24.36
CA VAL A 11 3.16 -18.03 -23.63
C VAL A 11 2.13 -17.14 -24.32
N LYS A 12 2.17 -17.05 -25.65
CA LYS A 12 1.19 -16.27 -26.42
C LYS A 12 -0.23 -16.81 -26.23
N ILE A 13 -0.43 -18.13 -26.33
CA ILE A 13 -1.72 -18.79 -26.12
C ILE A 13 -2.27 -18.47 -24.73
N ILE A 14 -1.44 -18.63 -23.69
CA ILE A 14 -1.84 -18.37 -22.29
C ILE A 14 -2.25 -16.91 -22.10
N LYS A 15 -1.45 -15.95 -22.59
CA LYS A 15 -1.73 -14.51 -22.46
C LYS A 15 -2.97 -14.05 -23.23
N SER A 16 -3.26 -14.68 -24.37
CA SER A 16 -4.45 -14.34 -25.18
C SER A 16 -5.75 -14.94 -24.66
N ALA A 17 -5.69 -15.84 -23.67
CA ALA A 17 -6.87 -16.53 -23.16
C ALA A 17 -7.80 -15.58 -22.40
N GLU A 18 -9.04 -15.44 -22.88
CA GLU A 18 -10.04 -14.60 -22.22
C GLU A 18 -10.51 -15.20 -20.88
N ILE A 19 -10.65 -14.34 -19.87
CA ILE A 19 -11.26 -14.69 -18.58
C ILE A 19 -12.78 -14.55 -18.71
N GLU A 20 -13.51 -15.60 -18.35
CA GLU A 20 -14.98 -15.59 -18.38
C GLU A 20 -15.53 -14.66 -17.30
N LYS A 21 -16.61 -13.93 -17.60
CA LYS A 21 -17.27 -13.06 -16.62
C LYS A 21 -17.94 -13.92 -15.53
N LEU A 22 -17.76 -13.52 -14.27
CA LEU A 22 -18.52 -14.10 -13.16
C LEU A 22 -20.01 -13.69 -13.28
N VAL A 23 -20.92 -14.61 -12.98
CA VAL A 23 -22.37 -14.41 -13.12
C VAL A 23 -23.12 -14.94 -11.91
N ILE A 24 -24.27 -14.31 -11.60
CA ILE A 24 -25.23 -14.79 -10.60
C ILE A 24 -26.54 -15.15 -11.32
N PRO A 25 -27.18 -16.31 -11.03
CA PRO A 25 -26.72 -17.34 -10.09
C PRO A 25 -25.48 -18.09 -10.61
N ILE A 26 -24.67 -18.60 -9.67
CA ILE A 26 -23.47 -19.38 -9.99
C ILE A 26 -23.89 -20.63 -10.80
N PRO A 27 -23.24 -20.92 -11.95
CA PRO A 27 -23.56 -22.12 -12.71
C PRO A 27 -23.38 -23.39 -11.87
N PRO A 28 -24.17 -24.46 -12.09
CA PRO A 28 -24.20 -25.62 -11.20
C PRO A 28 -22.82 -26.18 -10.80
N ARG A 29 -22.64 -26.38 -9.49
CA ARG A 29 -21.45 -26.95 -8.85
C ARG A 29 -21.84 -28.21 -8.09
N ILE A 30 -21.04 -29.25 -8.22
CA ILE A 30 -21.32 -30.57 -7.61
C ILE A 30 -20.83 -30.61 -6.16
N ASP A 31 -19.62 -30.12 -5.91
CA ASP A 31 -18.96 -30.04 -4.61
C ASP A 31 -17.81 -29.00 -4.66
N HIS A 32 -17.07 -28.84 -3.56
CA HIS A 32 -15.97 -27.87 -3.48
C HIS A 32 -14.84 -28.13 -4.48
N ALA A 33 -14.50 -29.38 -4.77
CA ALA A 33 -13.46 -29.70 -5.76
C ALA A 33 -13.92 -29.32 -7.18
N ASP A 34 -15.20 -29.54 -7.51
CA ASP A 34 -15.80 -29.12 -8.78
C ASP A 34 -15.89 -27.60 -8.86
N HIS A 35 -16.20 -26.94 -7.75
CA HIS A 35 -16.19 -25.49 -7.65
C HIS A 35 -14.81 -24.90 -7.94
N ILE A 36 -13.76 -25.35 -7.25
CA ILE A 36 -12.38 -24.90 -7.48
C ILE A 36 -12.00 -25.12 -8.94
N MET A 37 -12.22 -26.32 -9.47
CA MET A 37 -11.85 -26.66 -10.83
C MET A 37 -12.57 -25.80 -11.88
N LYS A 38 -13.90 -25.67 -11.80
CA LYS A 38 -14.67 -24.86 -12.76
C LYS A 38 -14.31 -23.37 -12.67
N THR A 39 -14.14 -22.84 -11.46
CA THR A 39 -13.74 -21.44 -11.26
C THR A 39 -12.33 -21.18 -11.82
N ALA A 40 -11.40 -22.11 -11.63
CA ALA A 40 -10.07 -22.05 -12.24
C ALA A 40 -10.14 -22.08 -13.78
N LEU A 41 -10.94 -22.98 -14.35
CA LEU A 41 -11.09 -23.13 -15.79
C LEU A 41 -11.78 -21.93 -16.45
N MET A 42 -12.56 -21.14 -15.71
CA MET A 42 -13.08 -19.84 -16.17
C MET A 42 -11.99 -18.75 -16.28
N GLY A 43 -10.77 -19.02 -15.80
CA GLY A 43 -9.65 -18.06 -15.75
C GLY A 43 -9.45 -17.36 -14.41
N TRP A 44 -10.28 -17.68 -13.40
CA TRP A 44 -10.21 -17.11 -12.05
C TRP A 44 -9.37 -17.98 -11.11
N THR A 45 -8.12 -18.22 -11.48
CA THR A 45 -7.20 -19.15 -10.78
C THR A 45 -6.94 -18.75 -9.32
N LYS A 46 -6.67 -17.46 -9.06
CA LYS A 46 -6.46 -16.92 -7.70
C LYS A 46 -7.70 -17.01 -6.81
N LEU A 47 -8.87 -16.74 -7.37
CA LEU A 47 -10.16 -16.89 -6.68
C LEU A 47 -10.44 -18.35 -6.34
N ALA A 48 -10.19 -19.27 -7.29
CA ALA A 48 -10.31 -20.70 -7.05
C ALA A 48 -9.36 -21.19 -5.95
N ALA A 49 -8.13 -20.66 -5.93
CA ALA A 49 -7.15 -20.97 -4.90
C ALA A 49 -7.50 -20.40 -3.53
N ASP A 50 -8.10 -19.20 -3.47
CA ASP A 50 -8.50 -18.56 -2.21
C ASP A 50 -9.70 -19.22 -1.54
N HIS A 51 -10.49 -19.99 -2.28
CA HIS A 51 -11.62 -20.76 -1.74
C HIS A 51 -11.21 -21.72 -0.60
N ILE A 52 -9.96 -22.16 -0.56
CA ILE A 52 -9.44 -23.06 0.49
C ILE A 52 -9.23 -22.35 1.83
N LEU A 53 -9.28 -21.01 1.84
CA LEU A 53 -8.91 -20.18 3.00
C LEU A 53 -10.10 -19.90 3.93
N HIS A 54 -11.20 -20.64 3.80
CA HIS A 54 -12.31 -20.55 4.75
C HIS A 54 -12.14 -21.55 5.92
N PRO A 55 -12.43 -21.16 7.18
CA PRO A 55 -12.35 -22.08 8.32
C PRO A 55 -13.20 -23.35 8.22
N GLU A 56 -14.31 -23.32 7.47
CA GLU A 56 -15.09 -24.53 7.19
C GLU A 56 -14.41 -25.46 6.19
N PHE A 57 -13.61 -24.94 5.25
CA PHE A 57 -12.85 -25.76 4.30
C PHE A 57 -11.82 -26.61 5.02
N VAL A 58 -11.13 -26.05 6.04
CA VAL A 58 -10.08 -26.76 6.81
C VAL A 58 -10.57 -28.11 7.32
N LYS A 59 -11.84 -28.22 7.72
CA LYS A 59 -12.45 -29.43 8.27
C LYS A 59 -12.65 -30.56 7.25
N ILE A 60 -12.63 -30.23 5.96
CA ILE A 60 -12.87 -31.15 4.84
C ILE A 60 -11.72 -31.13 3.82
N ALA A 61 -10.61 -30.47 4.16
CA ALA A 61 -9.54 -30.17 3.22
C ALA A 61 -8.94 -31.43 2.60
N ARG A 62 -8.76 -32.50 3.40
CA ARG A 62 -8.21 -33.78 2.93
C ARG A 62 -9.07 -34.41 1.83
N GLU A 63 -10.37 -34.52 2.06
CA GLU A 63 -11.33 -35.11 1.13
C GLU A 63 -11.42 -34.27 -0.15
N VAL A 64 -11.48 -32.95 -0.01
CA VAL A 64 -11.56 -32.03 -1.15
C VAL A 64 -10.28 -32.04 -1.98
N PHE A 65 -9.09 -31.98 -1.36
CA PHE A 65 -7.83 -32.06 -2.11
C PHE A 65 -7.66 -33.41 -2.80
N SER A 66 -8.04 -34.52 -2.15
CA SER A 66 -8.04 -35.83 -2.79
C SER A 66 -8.95 -35.88 -4.01
N ALA A 67 -10.16 -35.33 -3.92
CA ALA A 67 -11.11 -35.26 -5.03
C ALA A 67 -10.62 -34.35 -6.15
N LEU A 68 -10.03 -33.20 -5.81
CA LEU A 68 -9.46 -32.23 -6.74
C LEU A 68 -8.32 -32.84 -7.55
N VAL A 69 -7.33 -33.44 -6.89
CA VAL A 69 -6.20 -34.13 -7.54
C VAL A 69 -6.69 -35.22 -8.49
N ARG A 70 -7.63 -36.07 -8.04
CA ARG A 70 -8.20 -37.14 -8.87
C ARG A 70 -8.88 -36.60 -10.14
N ARG A 71 -9.63 -35.49 -10.03
CA ARG A 71 -10.33 -34.87 -11.17
C ARG A 71 -9.39 -34.20 -12.14
N ILE A 72 -8.39 -33.46 -11.62
CA ILE A 72 -7.34 -32.86 -12.44
C ILE A 72 -6.62 -33.95 -13.23
N GLU A 73 -6.17 -35.02 -12.56
CA GLU A 73 -5.51 -36.14 -13.24
C GLU A 73 -6.34 -36.73 -14.36
N HIS A 74 -7.65 -36.90 -14.14
CA HIS A 74 -8.53 -37.43 -15.17
C HIS A 74 -8.54 -36.53 -16.40
N VAL A 75 -8.68 -35.20 -16.20
CA VAL A 75 -8.67 -34.23 -17.29
C VAL A 75 -7.32 -34.21 -18.02
N LEU A 76 -6.21 -34.19 -17.29
CA LEU A 76 -4.87 -34.17 -17.89
C LEU A 76 -4.59 -35.43 -18.71
N LYS A 77 -5.07 -36.60 -18.27
CA LYS A 77 -4.92 -37.88 -18.99
C LYS A 77 -5.89 -38.03 -20.17
N SER A 78 -7.07 -37.43 -20.10
CA SER A 78 -8.08 -37.53 -21.17
C SER A 78 -7.91 -36.49 -22.27
N GLU A 79 -7.32 -35.34 -21.96
CA GLU A 79 -7.14 -34.22 -22.88
C GLU A 79 -5.66 -34.04 -23.21
N GLY A 80 -5.21 -34.62 -24.33
CA GLY A 80 -3.89 -34.36 -24.87
C GLY A 80 -3.77 -32.90 -25.36
N VAL A 81 -2.57 -32.33 -25.24
CA VAL A 81 -2.28 -30.96 -25.70
C VAL A 81 -1.85 -30.88 -27.17
N LEU A 82 -1.67 -32.03 -27.83
CA LEU A 82 -1.34 -32.13 -29.25
C LEU A 82 -2.50 -32.79 -30.01
N ASP A 83 -2.81 -32.26 -31.20
CA ASP A 83 -3.71 -32.91 -32.13
C ASP A 83 -3.03 -34.07 -32.89
N SER A 84 -3.78 -34.76 -33.75
CA SER A 84 -3.25 -35.88 -34.56
C SER A 84 -2.14 -35.47 -35.54
N SER A 85 -1.98 -34.17 -35.81
CA SER A 85 -0.91 -33.61 -36.65
C SER A 85 0.31 -33.13 -35.84
N GLY A 86 0.26 -33.24 -34.51
CA GLY A 86 1.31 -32.78 -33.61
C GLY A 86 1.30 -31.27 -33.35
N LYS A 87 0.19 -30.57 -33.63
CA LYS A 87 0.02 -29.14 -33.32
C LYS A 87 -0.63 -28.95 -31.95
N LEU A 88 -0.31 -27.82 -31.30
CA LEU A 88 -0.93 -27.46 -30.03
C LEU A 88 -2.44 -27.28 -30.15
N ILE A 89 -3.18 -27.87 -29.22
CA ILE A 89 -4.59 -27.60 -29.00
C ILE A 89 -4.68 -26.45 -28.00
N GLU A 90 -4.91 -25.22 -28.48
CA GLU A 90 -4.87 -24.01 -27.65
C GLU A 90 -5.75 -24.12 -26.40
N SER A 91 -6.97 -24.64 -26.53
CA SER A 91 -7.90 -24.80 -25.41
C SER A 91 -7.37 -25.76 -24.33
N ALA A 92 -6.69 -26.84 -24.71
CA ALA A 92 -6.08 -27.78 -23.78
C ALA A 92 -4.87 -27.16 -23.06
N VAL A 93 -4.05 -26.40 -23.79
CA VAL A 93 -2.93 -25.63 -23.22
C VAL A 93 -3.43 -24.64 -22.18
N VAL A 94 -4.47 -23.86 -22.49
CA VAL A 94 -5.08 -22.89 -21.57
C VAL A 94 -5.64 -23.57 -20.32
N LYS A 95 -6.41 -24.66 -20.47
CA LYS A 95 -6.94 -25.41 -19.33
C LYS A 95 -5.82 -25.92 -18.42
N ARG A 96 -4.79 -26.54 -18.99
CA ARG A 96 -3.65 -27.08 -18.24
C ARG A 96 -2.87 -25.97 -17.52
N ALA A 97 -2.63 -24.83 -18.19
CA ALA A 97 -1.99 -23.66 -17.58
C ALA A 97 -2.81 -23.09 -16.41
N ARG A 98 -4.13 -22.96 -16.55
CA ARG A 98 -5.03 -22.50 -15.47
C ARG A 98 -5.02 -23.44 -14.27
N ILE A 99 -5.00 -24.75 -14.51
CA ILE A 99 -4.87 -25.76 -13.46
C ILE A 99 -3.55 -25.59 -12.71
N TYR A 100 -2.43 -25.50 -13.43
CA TYR A 100 -1.10 -25.33 -12.85
C TYR A 100 -0.98 -24.07 -12.01
N ASP A 101 -1.43 -22.94 -12.54
CA ASP A 101 -1.44 -21.66 -11.83
C ASP A 101 -2.27 -21.74 -10.53
N THR A 102 -3.45 -22.36 -10.59
CA THR A 102 -4.31 -22.57 -9.41
C THR A 102 -3.61 -23.42 -8.35
N ILE A 103 -2.91 -24.49 -8.75
CA ILE A 103 -2.26 -25.39 -7.78
C ILE A 103 -1.04 -24.73 -7.15
N PHE A 104 -0.25 -23.93 -7.88
CA PHE A 104 0.78 -23.10 -7.29
C PHE A 104 0.20 -22.11 -6.26
N GLU A 105 -0.87 -21.41 -6.61
CA GLU A 105 -1.52 -20.46 -5.71
C GLU A 105 -2.10 -21.14 -4.46
N ILE A 106 -2.67 -22.36 -4.57
CA ILE A 106 -3.09 -23.16 -3.41
C ILE A 106 -1.90 -23.49 -2.50
N ILE A 107 -0.77 -23.93 -3.09
CA ILE A 107 0.44 -24.26 -2.34
C ILE A 107 0.99 -23.01 -1.62
N PHE A 108 1.00 -21.85 -2.27
CA PHE A 108 1.48 -20.61 -1.66
C PHE A 108 0.53 -20.07 -0.60
N ASN A 109 -0.79 -20.23 -0.77
CA ASN A 109 -1.78 -19.95 0.28
C ASN A 109 -1.55 -20.83 1.52
N LEU A 110 -1.23 -22.13 1.34
CA LEU A 110 -0.94 -23.04 2.45
C LEU A 110 0.40 -22.70 3.14
N GLY A 111 1.42 -22.30 2.39
CA GLY A 111 2.73 -21.89 2.93
C GLY A 111 2.80 -20.44 3.44
N GLY A 112 1.81 -19.63 3.06
CA GLY A 112 1.62 -18.25 3.45
C GLY A 112 1.10 -18.09 4.87
N VAL A 113 0.85 -16.85 5.29
CA VAL A 113 0.21 -16.57 6.60
C VAL A 113 -1.27 -16.91 6.56
N GLU A 114 -1.83 -16.99 5.36
CA GLU A 114 -3.25 -17.18 5.12
C GLU A 114 -3.72 -18.53 5.64
N SER A 115 -2.87 -19.55 5.64
CA SER A 115 -3.19 -20.84 6.24
C SER A 115 -3.49 -20.72 7.73
N LYS A 116 -2.75 -19.87 8.46
CA LYS A 116 -3.01 -19.56 9.87
C LYS A 116 -4.31 -18.77 10.05
N TRP A 117 -4.59 -17.81 9.16
CA TRP A 117 -5.86 -17.07 9.17
C TRP A 117 -7.07 -17.98 8.98
N ALA A 118 -6.96 -18.94 8.06
CA ALA A 118 -8.00 -19.94 7.81
C ALA A 118 -8.11 -20.99 8.94
N GLY A 119 -7.06 -21.16 9.75
CA GLY A 119 -7.04 -22.09 10.88
C GLY A 119 -6.47 -23.47 10.58
N TYR A 120 -5.65 -23.61 9.53
CA TYR A 120 -4.89 -24.84 9.30
C TYR A 120 -3.85 -25.06 10.41
N GLY A 121 -3.69 -26.30 10.85
CA GLY A 121 -2.51 -26.71 11.62
C GLY A 121 -1.27 -26.68 10.72
N GLU A 122 -0.11 -26.33 11.29
CA GLU A 122 1.15 -26.26 10.55
C GLU A 122 1.51 -27.59 9.89
N GLU A 123 1.42 -28.69 10.64
CA GLU A 123 1.67 -30.05 10.13
C GLU A 123 0.69 -30.43 9.01
N ASP A 124 -0.59 -30.08 9.14
CA ASP A 124 -1.61 -30.35 8.13
C ASP A 124 -1.33 -29.59 6.83
N ALA A 125 -1.02 -28.29 6.93
CA ALA A 125 -0.67 -27.47 5.78
C ALA A 125 0.55 -28.03 5.05
N GLU A 126 1.61 -28.42 5.77
CA GLU A 126 2.81 -29.04 5.19
C GLU A 126 2.51 -30.40 4.54
N ASN A 127 1.64 -31.22 5.15
CA ASN A 127 1.18 -32.47 4.57
C ASN A 127 0.42 -32.26 3.26
N TYR A 128 -0.49 -31.28 3.20
CA TYR A 128 -1.23 -30.94 1.99
C TYR A 128 -0.32 -30.40 0.89
N ILE A 129 0.62 -29.51 1.23
CA ILE A 129 1.64 -29.04 0.28
C ILE A 129 2.39 -30.24 -0.31
N ARG A 130 2.86 -31.17 0.52
CA ARG A 130 3.57 -32.36 0.06
C ARG A 130 2.72 -33.22 -0.89
N TYR A 131 1.44 -33.44 -0.58
CA TYR A 131 0.55 -34.21 -1.46
C TYR A 131 0.33 -33.53 -2.80
N LEU A 132 0.10 -32.21 -2.81
CA LEU A 132 -0.10 -31.42 -4.02
C LEU A 132 1.18 -31.39 -4.88
N VAL A 133 2.35 -31.18 -4.27
CA VAL A 133 3.64 -31.21 -4.98
C VAL A 133 3.91 -32.57 -5.61
N ASN A 134 3.60 -33.68 -4.93
CA ASN A 134 3.77 -35.03 -5.48
C ASN A 134 2.85 -35.27 -6.69
N ALA A 135 1.59 -34.84 -6.61
CA ALA A 135 0.66 -34.93 -7.75
C ALA A 135 1.13 -34.06 -8.93
N PHE A 136 1.59 -32.84 -8.65
CA PHE A 136 2.01 -31.89 -9.67
C PHE A 136 3.34 -32.29 -10.34
N ASP A 137 4.28 -32.90 -9.62
CA ASP A 137 5.49 -33.49 -10.18
C ASP A 137 5.18 -34.65 -11.15
N TYR A 138 4.14 -35.43 -10.85
CA TYR A 138 3.63 -36.44 -11.77
C TYR A 138 3.00 -35.80 -13.02
N TRP A 139 2.25 -34.71 -12.89
CA TRP A 139 1.69 -33.99 -14.04
C TRP A 139 2.75 -33.34 -14.92
N GLU A 140 3.82 -32.79 -14.33
CA GLU A 140 5.00 -32.34 -15.07
C GLU A 140 5.62 -33.49 -15.88
N SER A 141 5.66 -34.70 -15.31
CA SER A 141 6.17 -35.89 -16.00
C SER A 141 5.29 -36.29 -17.19
N LEU A 142 3.95 -36.23 -17.06
CA LEU A 142 3.03 -36.45 -18.18
C LEU A 142 3.28 -35.45 -19.31
N GLU A 143 3.50 -34.17 -18.97
CA GLU A 143 3.80 -33.16 -19.98
C GLU A 143 5.15 -33.39 -20.66
N ARG A 144 6.17 -33.84 -19.92
CA ARG A 144 7.46 -34.25 -20.48
C ARG A 144 7.31 -35.43 -21.46
N GLU A 145 6.48 -36.41 -21.13
CA GLU A 145 6.18 -37.54 -22.01
C GLU A 145 5.49 -37.09 -23.30
N GLU A 146 4.52 -36.17 -23.19
CA GLU A 146 3.75 -35.65 -24.33
C GLU A 146 4.56 -34.72 -25.24
N LEU A 147 5.28 -33.76 -24.66
CA LEU A 147 5.91 -32.64 -25.39
C LEU A 147 7.44 -32.74 -25.50
N GLY A 148 8.06 -33.66 -24.75
CA GLY A 148 9.52 -33.78 -24.61
C GLY A 148 10.14 -32.80 -23.60
N TYR A 149 9.39 -31.79 -23.16
CA TYR A 149 9.79 -30.77 -22.18
C TYR A 149 8.53 -30.16 -21.54
N PRO A 150 8.54 -29.78 -20.23
CA PRO A 150 7.36 -29.27 -19.55
C PRO A 150 7.18 -27.76 -19.80
N VAL A 151 6.99 -27.39 -21.06
CA VAL A 151 6.94 -26.00 -21.55
C VAL A 151 5.76 -25.18 -21.02
N ILE A 152 4.61 -25.80 -20.73
CA ILE A 152 3.39 -25.15 -20.20
C ILE A 152 3.61 -24.77 -18.74
N VAL A 153 4.06 -25.68 -17.89
CA VAL A 153 4.36 -25.33 -16.48
C VAL A 153 5.53 -24.35 -16.39
N GLU A 154 6.58 -24.48 -17.22
CA GLU A 154 7.65 -23.48 -17.29
C GLU A 154 7.10 -22.10 -17.65
N SER A 155 6.19 -22.03 -18.64
CA SER A 155 5.56 -20.78 -19.05
C SER A 155 4.71 -20.16 -17.94
N VAL A 156 3.98 -20.97 -17.16
CA VAL A 156 3.22 -20.48 -16.00
C VAL A 156 4.15 -19.89 -14.94
N VAL A 157 5.23 -20.60 -14.59
CA VAL A 157 6.24 -20.12 -13.62
C VAL A 157 6.87 -18.81 -14.10
N GLU A 158 7.27 -18.74 -15.36
CA GLU A 158 7.87 -17.54 -15.95
C GLU A 158 6.90 -16.36 -15.94
N LEU A 159 5.61 -16.58 -16.24
CA LEU A 159 4.60 -15.53 -16.17
C LEU A 159 4.43 -15.00 -14.74
N GLN A 160 4.30 -15.87 -13.74
CA GLN A 160 4.20 -15.45 -12.33
C GLN A 160 5.42 -14.64 -11.89
N LEU A 161 6.63 -15.11 -12.19
CA LEU A 161 7.87 -14.42 -11.82
C LEU A 161 8.02 -13.08 -12.55
N ASN A 162 7.64 -13.00 -13.82
CA ASN A 162 7.67 -11.76 -14.60
C ASN A 162 6.73 -10.70 -14.02
N GLU A 163 5.55 -11.07 -13.53
CA GLU A 163 4.65 -10.11 -12.86
C GLU A 163 5.31 -9.49 -11.61
N LEU A 164 6.01 -10.29 -10.81
CA LEU A 164 6.76 -9.78 -9.66
C LEU A 164 7.94 -8.90 -10.07
N MET A 165 8.65 -9.24 -11.15
CA MET A 165 9.79 -8.46 -11.66
C MET A 165 9.38 -7.08 -12.22
N LYS A 166 8.14 -6.89 -12.66
CA LYS A 166 7.64 -5.59 -13.13
C LYS A 166 7.47 -4.58 -11.99
N VAL A 167 7.25 -5.04 -10.76
CA VAL A 167 6.91 -4.19 -9.61
C VAL A 167 7.98 -3.12 -9.39
N ASN A 168 7.58 -1.85 -9.45
CA ASN A 168 8.45 -0.68 -9.32
C ASN A 168 9.65 -0.72 -10.30
N LYS A 169 9.41 -1.16 -11.54
CA LYS A 169 10.42 -1.31 -12.60
C LYS A 169 11.62 -2.18 -12.17
N GLY A 170 11.32 -3.24 -11.41
CA GLY A 170 12.31 -4.17 -10.86
C GLY A 170 13.05 -3.68 -9.61
N LYS A 171 12.75 -2.48 -9.10
CA LYS A 171 13.36 -1.91 -7.89
C LYS A 171 12.48 -2.18 -6.67
N SER A 172 12.23 -3.45 -6.38
CA SER A 172 11.38 -3.84 -5.26
C SER A 172 11.87 -5.10 -4.56
N LEU A 173 11.39 -5.30 -3.33
CA LEU A 173 11.62 -6.53 -2.58
C LEU A 173 11.13 -7.75 -3.36
N VAL A 174 9.89 -7.72 -3.86
CA VAL A 174 9.28 -8.84 -4.60
C VAL A 174 9.96 -9.12 -5.94
N ALA A 175 10.44 -8.08 -6.64
CA ALA A 175 11.24 -8.28 -7.85
C ALA A 175 12.59 -8.95 -7.55
N THR A 176 13.23 -8.57 -6.44
CA THR A 176 14.49 -9.19 -5.99
C THR A 176 14.27 -10.67 -5.65
N ILE A 177 13.19 -10.98 -4.93
CA ILE A 177 12.80 -12.36 -4.62
C ILE A 177 12.57 -13.16 -5.91
N ALA A 178 11.82 -12.62 -6.87
CA ALA A 178 11.58 -13.29 -8.13
C ALA A 178 12.89 -13.60 -8.88
N GLN A 179 13.84 -12.67 -8.89
CA GLN A 179 15.17 -12.89 -9.49
C GLN A 179 15.96 -14.00 -8.76
N GLU A 180 15.91 -14.05 -7.43
CA GLU A 180 16.57 -15.11 -6.66
C GLU A 180 15.90 -16.48 -6.85
N VAL A 181 14.57 -16.52 -6.96
CA VAL A 181 13.83 -17.74 -7.27
C VAL A 181 14.16 -18.24 -8.67
N SER A 182 14.21 -17.37 -9.68
CA SER A 182 14.60 -17.74 -11.05
C SER A 182 15.96 -18.41 -11.12
N LYS A 183 16.93 -17.99 -10.29
CA LYS A 183 18.28 -18.58 -10.24
C LYS A 183 18.29 -20.00 -9.64
N LYS A 184 17.29 -20.35 -8.84
CA LYS A 184 17.17 -21.64 -8.14
C LYS A 184 16.34 -22.67 -8.92
N LEU A 185 15.78 -22.30 -10.08
CA LEU A 185 14.96 -23.21 -10.89
C LEU A 185 15.82 -24.31 -11.52
N ASP A 186 15.35 -25.55 -11.39
CA ASP A 186 15.93 -26.74 -12.00
C ASP A 186 15.06 -27.19 -13.17
N LYS A 187 15.61 -27.14 -14.38
CA LYS A 187 14.92 -27.57 -15.61
C LYS A 187 14.58 -29.06 -15.64
N SER A 188 15.16 -29.87 -14.76
CA SER A 188 14.82 -31.29 -14.61
C SER A 188 13.64 -31.53 -13.66
N SER A 189 13.29 -30.56 -12.83
CA SER A 189 12.16 -30.62 -11.89
C SER A 189 11.65 -29.21 -11.59
N ILE A 190 10.85 -28.65 -12.51
CA ILE A 190 10.44 -27.24 -12.46
C ILE A 190 9.50 -27.01 -11.29
N VAL A 191 8.50 -27.88 -11.10
CA VAL A 191 7.50 -27.77 -10.04
C VAL A 191 8.16 -27.77 -8.66
N LYS A 192 9.00 -28.78 -8.36
CA LYS A 192 9.63 -28.88 -7.04
C LYS A 192 10.61 -27.75 -6.78
N SER A 193 11.46 -27.41 -7.74
CA SER A 193 12.45 -26.34 -7.57
C SER A 193 11.78 -24.99 -7.37
N TYR A 194 10.71 -24.69 -8.13
CA TYR A 194 9.95 -23.45 -7.97
C TYR A 194 9.25 -23.36 -6.61
N VAL A 195 8.50 -24.41 -6.23
CA VAL A 195 7.78 -24.43 -4.94
C VAL A 195 8.75 -24.30 -3.77
N ASN A 196 9.84 -25.06 -3.76
CA ASN A 196 10.84 -25.00 -2.70
C ASN A 196 11.49 -23.62 -2.60
N ALA A 197 11.85 -23.03 -3.74
CA ALA A 197 12.45 -21.70 -3.77
C ALA A 197 11.46 -20.64 -3.25
N MET A 198 10.23 -20.61 -3.75
CA MET A 198 9.20 -19.65 -3.33
C MET A 198 8.85 -19.77 -1.85
N LEU A 199 8.58 -20.98 -1.36
CA LEU A 199 8.24 -21.21 0.05
C LEU A 199 9.41 -20.86 0.97
N SER A 200 10.65 -21.10 0.55
CA SER A 200 11.84 -20.67 1.29
C SER A 200 11.89 -19.15 1.44
N GLU A 201 11.61 -18.39 0.38
CA GLU A 201 11.59 -16.92 0.44
C GLU A 201 10.44 -16.40 1.31
N ILE A 202 9.23 -16.97 1.16
CA ILE A 202 8.05 -16.60 1.96
C ILE A 202 8.30 -16.82 3.46
N LYS A 203 8.82 -17.99 3.85
CA LYS A 203 8.98 -18.36 5.27
C LYS A 203 10.12 -17.59 5.97
N ASN A 204 11.19 -17.25 5.26
CA ASN A 204 12.42 -16.77 5.92
C ASN A 204 12.57 -15.25 5.94
N ILE A 205 11.75 -14.51 5.18
CA ILE A 205 11.88 -13.07 5.03
C ILE A 205 11.51 -12.31 6.32
N PHE A 206 12.17 -11.17 6.53
CA PHE A 206 12.00 -10.32 7.71
C PHE A 206 10.54 -9.99 8.02
N TYR A 207 9.77 -9.52 7.03
CA TYR A 207 8.37 -9.13 7.22
C TYR A 207 7.49 -10.25 7.72
N ARG A 208 7.67 -11.47 7.19
CA ARG A 208 6.93 -12.65 7.63
C ARG A 208 7.17 -12.93 9.11
N LYS A 209 8.43 -12.88 9.54
CA LYS A 209 8.81 -13.12 10.94
C LYS A 209 8.23 -12.06 11.88
N VAL A 210 8.35 -10.78 11.52
CA VAL A 210 7.80 -9.68 12.32
C VAL A 210 6.28 -9.78 12.46
N TYR A 211 5.59 -10.15 11.38
CA TYR A 211 4.14 -10.37 11.39
C TYR A 211 3.75 -11.54 12.30
N GLU A 212 4.41 -12.69 12.17
CA GLU A 212 4.09 -13.88 12.96
C GLU A 212 4.41 -13.73 14.45
N GLU A 213 5.40 -12.90 14.80
CA GLU A 213 5.65 -12.53 16.19
C GLU A 213 4.65 -11.51 16.76
N GLY A 214 3.68 -11.05 15.96
CA GLY A 214 2.66 -10.09 16.38
C GLY A 214 3.23 -8.71 16.70
N MET A 215 4.38 -8.36 16.13
CA MET A 215 5.10 -7.13 16.47
C MET A 215 4.54 -5.89 15.75
N CYS A 216 3.96 -6.07 14.57
CA CYS A 216 3.38 -4.99 13.77
C CYS A 216 2.57 -5.54 12.60
N LYS A 217 1.57 -4.79 12.13
CA LYS A 217 0.92 -4.99 10.83
C LYS A 217 1.67 -4.25 9.72
N PHE A 218 1.50 -4.69 8.47
CA PHE A 218 2.14 -4.07 7.31
C PHE A 218 1.17 -3.72 6.20
N GLY A 219 1.46 -2.61 5.53
CA GLY A 219 0.78 -2.16 4.33
C GLY A 219 1.74 -1.84 3.18
N ASN A 220 1.23 -1.71 1.97
CA ASN A 220 2.01 -1.39 0.77
C ASN A 220 1.58 -0.04 0.16
N ASP A 221 2.52 0.84 -0.16
CA ASP A 221 2.27 2.11 -0.89
C ASP A 221 2.42 1.93 -2.42
N TYR A 222 1.86 0.84 -2.96
CA TYR A 222 1.93 0.51 -4.38
C TYR A 222 0.85 -0.51 -4.77
N ALA A 223 0.32 -0.42 -5.99
CA ALA A 223 -0.83 -1.26 -6.39
C ALA A 223 -0.43 -2.68 -6.85
N LEU A 224 0.83 -2.92 -7.21
CA LEU A 224 1.27 -4.23 -7.75
C LEU A 224 2.06 -5.05 -6.74
N GLY A 225 2.14 -6.37 -6.98
CA GLY A 225 2.87 -7.32 -6.13
C GLY A 225 2.13 -7.75 -4.86
N LEU A 226 0.90 -7.27 -4.66
CA LEU A 226 0.12 -7.45 -3.43
C LEU A 226 -0.18 -8.92 -3.10
N ARG A 227 -0.40 -9.75 -4.14
CA ARG A 227 -0.64 -11.19 -3.94
C ARG A 227 0.50 -11.86 -3.17
N PHE A 228 1.74 -11.57 -3.55
CA PHE A 228 2.91 -12.11 -2.86
C PHE A 228 3.08 -11.49 -1.46
N LEU A 229 2.89 -10.17 -1.33
CA LEU A 229 2.99 -9.50 -0.03
C LEU A 229 1.95 -10.01 0.98
N ARG A 230 0.76 -10.41 0.52
CA ARG A 230 -0.27 -11.06 1.34
C ARG A 230 0.25 -12.34 1.99
N HIS A 231 1.00 -13.17 1.26
CA HIS A 231 1.64 -14.37 1.80
C HIS A 231 2.61 -14.08 2.95
N LEU A 232 3.11 -12.85 3.05
CA LEU A 232 4.03 -12.41 4.10
C LEU A 232 3.31 -11.82 5.32
N GLY A 233 2.01 -11.54 5.26
CA GLY A 233 1.28 -10.85 6.34
C GLY A 233 1.00 -9.37 6.09
N PHE A 234 1.15 -8.88 4.86
CA PHE A 234 0.63 -7.55 4.53
C PHE A 234 -0.90 -7.62 4.50
N VAL A 235 -1.54 -6.64 5.14
CA VAL A 235 -2.99 -6.59 5.36
C VAL A 235 -3.61 -5.30 4.83
N GLN A 236 -2.82 -4.42 4.22
CA GLN A 236 -3.29 -3.11 3.79
C GLN A 236 -2.58 -2.68 2.51
N VAL A 237 -3.27 -1.93 1.67
CA VAL A 237 -2.65 -1.19 0.58
C VAL A 237 -3.13 0.26 0.57
N SER A 238 -2.19 1.18 0.49
CA SER A 238 -2.43 2.61 0.35
C SER A 238 -2.21 3.01 -1.11
N THR A 239 -3.26 3.49 -1.75
CA THR A 239 -3.18 4.02 -3.12
C THR A 239 -3.75 5.43 -3.20
N ASN A 240 -3.48 6.08 -4.33
CA ASN A 240 -4.01 7.38 -4.71
C ASN A 240 -4.02 7.46 -6.25
N PRO A 241 -4.70 8.46 -6.87
CA PRO A 241 -4.73 8.58 -8.33
C PRO A 241 -3.33 8.60 -8.99
N PRO A 242 -2.30 9.28 -8.44
CA PRO A 242 -0.93 9.18 -8.98
C PRO A 242 -0.33 7.76 -8.95
N LEU A 243 -0.59 6.98 -7.89
CA LEU A 243 -0.16 5.58 -7.80
C LEU A 243 -0.94 4.69 -8.77
N ALA A 244 -2.24 4.95 -8.97
CA ALA A 244 -3.03 4.30 -10.01
C ALA A 244 -2.50 4.64 -11.41
N ALA A 245 -2.12 5.90 -11.66
CA ALA A 245 -1.46 6.32 -12.89
C ALA A 245 -0.14 5.58 -13.12
N THR A 246 0.61 5.32 -12.04
CA THR A 246 1.86 4.57 -12.07
C THR A 246 1.61 3.11 -12.42
N ALA A 247 0.55 2.49 -11.90
CA ALA A 247 0.15 1.13 -12.28
C ALA A 247 -0.11 1.01 -13.80
N TYR A 248 -0.81 1.97 -14.41
CA TYR A 248 -0.99 2.03 -15.87
C TYR A 248 0.31 2.25 -16.66
N ASN A 249 1.34 2.85 -16.05
CA ASN A 249 2.64 3.03 -16.71
C ASN A 249 3.50 1.78 -16.62
N ASP A 250 3.42 1.04 -15.51
CA ASP A 250 4.24 -0.13 -15.25
C ASP A 250 3.62 -1.43 -15.79
N ASP A 251 2.29 -1.47 -15.98
CA ASP A 251 1.58 -2.54 -16.71
C ASP A 251 0.81 -2.01 -17.94
N PRO A 252 1.37 -2.11 -19.15
CA PRO A 252 0.67 -1.78 -20.39
C PRO A 252 -0.61 -2.60 -20.62
N GLU A 253 -0.69 -3.84 -20.12
CA GLU A 253 -1.88 -4.69 -20.32
C GLU A 253 -3.10 -4.15 -19.56
N LEU A 254 -2.88 -3.46 -18.42
CA LEU A 254 -3.95 -2.81 -17.65
C LEU A 254 -4.66 -1.69 -18.43
N LEU A 255 -3.89 -0.92 -19.22
CA LEU A 255 -4.46 0.13 -20.07
C LEU A 255 -5.38 -0.46 -21.14
N GLU A 256 -4.98 -1.60 -21.71
CA GLU A 256 -5.71 -2.28 -22.77
C GLU A 256 -7.01 -2.88 -22.23
N LYS A 257 -6.95 -3.48 -21.03
CA LYS A 257 -8.14 -3.94 -20.28
C LYS A 257 -9.10 -2.79 -19.98
N PHE A 258 -8.59 -1.64 -19.54
CA PHE A 258 -9.44 -0.47 -19.27
C PHE A 258 -10.10 0.08 -20.54
N ARG A 259 -9.38 0.09 -21.67
CA ARG A 259 -9.98 0.50 -22.97
C ARG A 259 -11.13 -0.41 -23.38
N LYS A 260 -10.97 -1.74 -23.23
CA LYS A 260 -12.03 -2.72 -23.50
C LYS A 260 -13.23 -2.49 -22.58
N TYR A 261 -12.97 -2.31 -21.28
CA TYR A 261 -14.00 -1.98 -20.29
C TYR A 261 -14.77 -0.71 -20.65
N ALA A 262 -14.06 0.36 -21.04
CA ALA A 262 -14.69 1.60 -21.47
C ALA A 262 -15.60 1.40 -22.69
N SER A 263 -15.13 0.68 -23.72
CA SER A 263 -15.88 0.46 -24.97
C SER A 263 -17.04 -0.52 -24.84
N GLU A 264 -17.05 -1.41 -23.85
CA GLU A 264 -18.08 -2.44 -23.71
C GLU A 264 -19.10 -2.14 -22.62
N VAL A 265 -18.66 -1.49 -21.54
CA VAL A 265 -19.42 -1.27 -20.31
C VAL A 265 -19.70 0.22 -20.11
N LEU A 266 -18.67 1.06 -19.98
CA LEU A 266 -18.87 2.47 -19.63
C LEU A 266 -19.65 3.23 -20.71
N ILE A 267 -19.49 2.91 -21.99
CA ILE A 267 -20.27 3.55 -23.06
C ILE A 267 -21.79 3.30 -22.93
N LYS A 268 -22.19 2.20 -22.29
CA LYS A 268 -23.60 1.85 -22.06
C LYS A 268 -24.12 2.43 -20.75
N GLU A 269 -23.28 2.44 -19.71
CA GLU A 269 -23.64 2.97 -18.38
C GLU A 269 -23.64 4.50 -18.34
N HIS A 270 -22.70 5.11 -19.07
CA HIS A 270 -22.42 6.55 -19.05
C HIS A 270 -22.16 7.09 -20.47
N PRO A 271 -23.13 6.98 -21.40
CA PRO A 271 -22.95 7.49 -22.77
C PRO A 271 -22.54 8.97 -22.81
N GLU A 272 -23.02 9.77 -21.84
CA GLU A 272 -22.70 11.19 -21.70
C GLU A 272 -21.20 11.47 -21.48
N TRP A 273 -20.44 10.51 -20.92
CA TRP A 273 -18.97 10.63 -20.76
C TRP A 273 -18.25 10.60 -22.11
N PHE A 274 -18.80 9.91 -23.11
CA PHE A 274 -18.21 9.82 -24.45
C PHE A 274 -18.64 11.01 -25.32
N GLU A 275 -19.84 11.54 -25.09
CA GLU A 275 -20.36 12.75 -25.74
C GLU A 275 -19.72 14.05 -25.22
N ASN A 276 -19.29 14.10 -23.96
CA ASN A 276 -18.61 15.26 -23.41
C ASN A 276 -17.57 14.89 -22.33
N PRO A 277 -16.45 14.25 -22.70
CA PRO A 277 -15.49 13.72 -21.74
C PRO A 277 -14.81 14.78 -20.87
N GLU A 278 -14.76 16.04 -21.33
CA GLU A 278 -14.21 17.14 -20.53
C GLU A 278 -15.11 17.54 -19.37
N LYS A 279 -16.44 17.49 -19.57
CA LYS A 279 -17.40 17.79 -18.52
C LYS A 279 -17.37 16.75 -17.41
N TYR A 280 -17.09 15.49 -17.75
CA TYR A 280 -17.04 14.34 -16.84
C TYR A 280 -15.61 13.88 -16.54
N ALA A 281 -14.64 14.78 -16.68
CA ALA A 281 -13.22 14.44 -16.56
C ALA A 281 -12.88 13.81 -15.20
N ASP A 282 -13.44 14.36 -14.12
CA ASP A 282 -13.23 13.83 -12.77
C ASP A 282 -13.87 12.45 -12.60
N ASP A 283 -15.10 12.25 -13.05
CA ASP A 283 -15.78 10.95 -12.97
C ASP A 283 -15.01 9.85 -13.72
N ILE A 284 -14.53 10.17 -14.92
CA ILE A 284 -13.69 9.29 -15.75
C ILE A 284 -12.39 8.92 -15.02
N ALA A 285 -11.71 9.89 -14.40
CA ALA A 285 -10.47 9.65 -13.67
C ALA A 285 -10.68 8.80 -12.41
N MET A 286 -11.78 9.04 -11.69
CA MET A 286 -12.15 8.27 -10.50
C MET A 286 -12.54 6.83 -10.85
N GLU A 287 -13.20 6.61 -11.99
CA GLU A 287 -13.53 5.27 -12.50
C GLU A 287 -12.27 4.52 -12.99
N ALA A 288 -11.35 5.20 -13.69
CA ALA A 288 -10.05 4.61 -14.03
C ALA A 288 -9.23 4.25 -12.79
N THR A 289 -9.28 5.08 -11.75
CA THR A 289 -8.66 4.76 -10.46
C THR A 289 -9.29 3.51 -9.85
N ARG A 290 -10.63 3.43 -9.79
CA ARG A 290 -11.34 2.24 -9.30
C ARG A 290 -10.95 0.98 -10.06
N PHE A 291 -10.95 1.05 -11.40
CA PHE A 291 -10.62 -0.08 -12.26
C PHE A 291 -9.20 -0.61 -12.00
N ALA A 292 -8.23 0.29 -11.87
CA ALA A 292 -6.84 -0.07 -11.57
C ALA A 292 -6.67 -0.74 -10.20
N LEU A 293 -7.64 -0.60 -9.29
CA LEU A 293 -7.60 -1.14 -7.93
C LEU A 293 -8.45 -2.40 -7.74
N MET A 294 -9.22 -2.85 -8.75
CA MET A 294 -10.11 -4.01 -8.60
C MET A 294 -9.38 -5.28 -8.16
N ASP A 295 -8.21 -5.55 -8.72
CA ASP A 295 -7.38 -6.69 -8.30
C ASP A 295 -6.92 -6.57 -6.84
N ASN A 296 -6.73 -5.34 -6.33
CA ASN A 296 -6.33 -5.12 -4.95
C ASN A 296 -7.45 -5.50 -3.99
N PHE A 297 -8.70 -5.11 -4.31
CA PHE A 297 -9.87 -5.50 -3.52
C PHE A 297 -10.01 -7.03 -3.50
N TYR A 298 -9.83 -7.70 -4.65
CA TYR A 298 -9.85 -9.17 -4.70
C TYR A 298 -8.77 -9.82 -3.85
N VAL A 299 -7.53 -9.32 -3.91
CA VAL A 299 -6.41 -9.87 -3.12
C VAL A 299 -6.70 -9.81 -1.61
N PHE A 300 -7.32 -8.74 -1.14
CA PHE A 300 -7.54 -8.51 0.29
C PHE A 300 -8.91 -8.96 0.82
N ARG A 301 -9.80 -9.51 -0.02
CA ARG A 301 -11.09 -10.07 0.44
C ARG A 301 -10.97 -11.09 1.55
N VAL A 302 -10.01 -12.02 1.43
CA VAL A 302 -9.83 -13.08 2.43
C VAL A 302 -9.49 -12.51 3.81
N PRO A 303 -8.40 -11.74 4.01
CA PRO A 303 -8.13 -11.14 5.31
C PRO A 303 -9.26 -10.23 5.80
N PHE A 304 -9.96 -9.53 4.90
CA PHE A 304 -11.09 -8.68 5.28
C PHE A 304 -12.24 -9.43 5.95
N ILE A 305 -12.70 -10.51 5.34
CA ILE A 305 -13.80 -11.30 5.91
C ILE A 305 -13.34 -12.06 7.16
N LEU A 306 -12.18 -12.72 7.13
CA LEU A 306 -11.71 -13.55 8.24
C LEU A 306 -11.37 -12.75 9.49
N SER A 307 -10.86 -11.52 9.33
CA SER A 307 -10.52 -10.63 10.45
C SER A 307 -11.71 -9.85 11.00
N LYS A 308 -12.92 -10.04 10.44
CA LYS A 308 -14.11 -9.22 10.74
C LYS A 308 -13.84 -7.72 10.51
N TYR A 309 -13.38 -7.42 9.29
CA TYR A 309 -13.17 -6.08 8.75
C TYR A 309 -12.02 -5.30 9.39
N HIS A 310 -11.12 -5.98 10.11
CA HIS A 310 -9.98 -5.38 10.80
C HIS A 310 -8.71 -5.29 9.92
N ASP A 311 -8.56 -6.23 9.01
CA ASP A 311 -7.44 -6.37 8.09
C ASP A 311 -7.95 -6.47 6.65
N GLY A 312 -7.05 -6.43 5.67
CA GLY A 312 -7.41 -6.55 4.25
C GLY A 312 -8.05 -5.29 3.67
N LEU A 313 -7.53 -4.10 3.95
CA LEU A 313 -8.15 -2.84 3.52
C LEU A 313 -7.40 -2.20 2.34
N VAL A 314 -8.16 -1.74 1.35
CA VAL A 314 -7.66 -0.99 0.19
C VAL A 314 -7.99 0.49 0.35
N SER A 315 -6.97 1.35 0.29
CA SER A 315 -7.18 2.80 0.34
C SER A 315 -7.54 3.34 -1.04
N TYR A 316 -8.67 4.02 -1.13
CA TYR A 316 -9.10 4.78 -2.31
C TYR A 316 -9.23 6.26 -1.94
N GLN A 317 -8.55 7.13 -2.68
CA GLN A 317 -8.56 8.56 -2.40
C GLN A 317 -9.68 9.28 -3.13
N LEU A 318 -10.43 10.11 -2.38
CA LEU A 318 -11.42 11.03 -2.93
C LEU A 318 -10.78 12.08 -3.84
N ASN A 319 -11.58 12.71 -4.69
CA ASN A 319 -11.08 13.77 -5.56
C ASN A 319 -10.45 14.89 -4.71
N PRO A 320 -9.12 15.12 -4.83
CA PRO A 320 -8.41 16.07 -3.97
C PRO A 320 -8.89 17.52 -4.15
N LEU A 321 -9.53 17.84 -5.28
CA LEU A 321 -10.03 19.18 -5.58
C LEU A 321 -11.19 19.61 -4.68
N PHE A 322 -11.91 18.66 -4.08
CA PHE A 322 -13.08 18.93 -3.22
C PHE A 322 -12.85 18.48 -1.77
N ALA A 323 -11.60 18.28 -1.35
CA ALA A 323 -11.26 17.84 0.01
C ALA A 323 -11.72 18.79 1.13
N HIS A 324 -12.05 20.03 0.80
CA HIS A 324 -12.60 21.03 1.72
C HIS A 324 -14.14 20.97 1.85
N ASP A 325 -14.83 20.22 0.97
CA ASP A 325 -16.29 20.09 0.95
C ASP A 325 -16.70 18.73 1.52
N ALA A 326 -17.10 18.73 2.80
CA ALA A 326 -17.51 17.51 3.49
C ALA A 326 -18.77 16.89 2.91
N LYS A 327 -19.73 17.71 2.46
CA LYS A 327 -21.01 17.20 1.93
C LYS A 327 -20.78 16.47 0.62
N LYS A 328 -20.03 17.08 -0.31
CA LYS A 328 -19.69 16.46 -1.58
C LYS A 328 -18.85 15.22 -1.38
N SER A 329 -17.82 15.29 -0.53
CA SER A 329 -16.95 14.16 -0.22
C SER A 329 -17.71 12.94 0.30
N VAL A 330 -18.65 13.13 1.24
CA VAL A 330 -19.46 12.03 1.79
C VAL A 330 -20.42 11.45 0.74
N GLU A 331 -20.94 12.27 -0.18
CA GLU A 331 -21.79 11.77 -1.27
C GLU A 331 -21.00 10.93 -2.27
N ASP A 332 -19.81 11.38 -2.66
CA ASP A 332 -18.91 10.63 -3.55
C ASP A 332 -18.54 9.26 -2.93
N VAL A 333 -18.33 9.20 -1.60
CA VAL A 333 -18.10 7.94 -0.88
C VAL A 333 -19.28 6.98 -1.03
N LYS A 334 -20.52 7.43 -0.84
CA LYS A 334 -21.70 6.57 -0.95
C LYS A 334 -21.85 5.97 -2.34
N VAL A 335 -21.64 6.79 -3.38
CA VAL A 335 -21.70 6.35 -4.77
C VAL A 335 -20.64 5.29 -5.03
N PHE A 336 -19.40 5.53 -4.59
CA PHE A 336 -18.30 4.60 -4.77
C PHE A 336 -18.53 3.27 -4.04
N VAL A 337 -18.89 3.33 -2.75
CA VAL A 337 -19.16 2.14 -1.93
C VAL A 337 -20.27 1.30 -2.56
N SER A 338 -21.39 1.92 -2.93
CA SER A 338 -22.52 1.20 -3.55
C SER A 338 -22.14 0.51 -4.86
N ARG A 339 -21.22 1.10 -5.65
CA ARG A 339 -20.71 0.48 -6.87
C ARG A 339 -19.79 -0.69 -6.55
N LEU A 340 -18.83 -0.48 -5.66
CA LEU A 340 -17.86 -1.50 -5.25
C LEU A 340 -18.57 -2.72 -4.61
N GLU A 341 -19.59 -2.49 -3.78
CA GLU A 341 -20.32 -3.58 -3.14
C GLU A 341 -21.03 -4.50 -4.14
N ARG A 342 -21.55 -3.95 -5.25
CA ARG A 342 -22.15 -4.76 -6.32
C ARG A 342 -21.12 -5.63 -7.03
N ASP A 343 -19.93 -5.08 -7.30
CA ASP A 343 -18.86 -5.83 -7.95
C ASP A 343 -18.34 -6.95 -7.03
N LEU A 344 -18.13 -6.63 -5.75
CA LEU A 344 -17.64 -7.57 -4.75
C LEU A 344 -18.67 -8.64 -4.39
N ALA A 345 -19.97 -8.33 -4.43
CA ALA A 345 -21.01 -9.33 -4.16
C ALA A 345 -20.91 -10.50 -5.16
N VAL A 346 -20.63 -10.22 -6.44
CA VAL A 346 -20.43 -11.26 -7.45
C VAL A 346 -19.19 -12.09 -7.14
N TYR A 347 -18.08 -11.45 -6.78
CA TYR A 347 -16.85 -12.16 -6.42
C TYR A 347 -17.02 -13.04 -5.16
N ASP A 348 -17.63 -12.49 -4.11
CA ASP A 348 -17.86 -13.16 -2.83
C ASP A 348 -18.80 -14.35 -2.93
N GLU A 349 -19.76 -14.34 -3.87
CA GLU A 349 -20.60 -15.52 -4.14
C GLU A 349 -19.76 -16.72 -4.59
N TYR A 350 -18.72 -16.49 -5.41
CA TYR A 350 -17.81 -17.54 -5.84
C TYR A 350 -16.80 -17.88 -4.74
N LEU A 351 -16.18 -16.87 -4.13
CA LEU A 351 -15.15 -17.08 -3.11
C LEU A 351 -15.68 -17.91 -1.95
N TRP A 352 -16.91 -17.62 -1.52
CA TRP A 352 -17.55 -18.25 -0.36
C TRP A 352 -18.63 -19.27 -0.75
N TRP A 353 -18.54 -19.85 -1.95
CA TRP A 353 -19.54 -20.80 -2.41
C TRP A 353 -19.67 -22.00 -1.45
N GLY A 354 -20.88 -22.24 -0.94
CA GLY A 354 -21.14 -23.34 0.00
C GLY A 354 -20.69 -23.08 1.44
N PHE A 355 -20.17 -21.89 1.76
CA PHE A 355 -19.82 -21.48 3.13
C PHE A 355 -20.81 -20.47 3.70
N ASN A 356 -20.88 -20.42 5.04
CA ASN A 356 -21.68 -19.42 5.73
C ASN A 356 -20.85 -18.16 6.04
N VAL A 357 -21.11 -17.09 5.30
CA VAL A 357 -20.47 -15.78 5.50
C VAL A 357 -21.55 -14.75 5.83
N PRO A 358 -21.40 -13.96 6.92
CA PRO A 358 -22.46 -13.09 7.43
C PRO A 358 -22.82 -11.94 6.48
N GLU A 359 -21.86 -11.43 5.72
CA GLU A 359 -22.05 -10.28 4.84
C GLU A 359 -21.19 -10.44 3.59
N LYS A 360 -21.83 -10.59 2.42
CA LYS A 360 -21.18 -10.63 1.11
C LYS A 360 -21.26 -9.27 0.44
N GLY A 361 -20.22 -8.91 -0.30
CA GLY A 361 -20.15 -7.67 -1.06
C GLY A 361 -19.67 -6.47 -0.27
N ARG A 362 -19.68 -6.47 1.07
CA ARG A 362 -19.19 -5.33 1.87
C ARG A 362 -17.82 -4.86 1.40
N ALA A 363 -17.69 -3.57 1.14
CA ALA A 363 -16.46 -2.97 0.64
C ALA A 363 -15.29 -3.11 1.65
N ASP A 364 -14.21 -3.75 1.23
CA ASP A 364 -12.90 -3.78 1.92
C ASP A 364 -12.12 -2.48 1.68
N LEU A 365 -12.77 -1.37 2.01
CA LEU A 365 -12.37 -0.03 1.63
C LEU A 365 -12.01 0.81 2.86
N VAL A 366 -10.93 1.57 2.72
CA VAL A 366 -10.73 2.82 3.48
C VAL A 366 -10.68 4.02 2.55
N VAL A 367 -11.48 5.04 2.86
CA VAL A 367 -11.53 6.27 2.07
C VAL A 367 -10.39 7.18 2.50
N LYS A 368 -9.51 7.53 1.56
CA LYS A 368 -8.36 8.37 1.85
C LYS A 368 -8.76 9.85 1.84
N VAL A 369 -8.73 10.48 3.01
CA VAL A 369 -9.25 11.85 3.28
C VAL A 369 -8.09 12.77 3.65
N SER A 370 -8.03 13.96 3.06
CA SER A 370 -6.94 14.92 3.34
C SER A 370 -7.18 15.70 4.64
N ALA A 371 -6.23 15.65 5.57
CA ALA A 371 -6.18 16.45 6.79
C ALA A 371 -5.77 17.91 6.56
N ALA A 372 -5.61 18.35 5.31
CA ALA A 372 -5.29 19.75 5.01
C ALA A 372 -6.42 20.72 5.38
N TYR A 373 -7.65 20.23 5.59
CA TYR A 373 -8.82 21.06 5.89
C TYR A 373 -9.58 20.53 7.12
N PRO A 374 -10.20 21.41 7.93
CA PRO A 374 -11.08 21.01 9.05
C PRO A 374 -12.23 20.08 8.64
N ALA A 375 -12.68 20.17 7.38
CA ALA A 375 -13.71 19.30 6.81
C ALA A 375 -13.39 17.81 6.97
N ALA A 376 -12.10 17.44 7.08
CA ALA A 376 -11.67 16.06 7.33
C ALA A 376 -12.33 15.44 8.58
N MET A 377 -12.54 16.23 9.64
CA MET A 377 -13.20 15.74 10.87
C MET A 377 -14.65 15.32 10.59
N GLU A 378 -15.42 16.16 9.87
CA GLU A 378 -16.81 15.85 9.53
C GLU A 378 -16.90 14.66 8.57
N ILE A 379 -16.02 14.61 7.57
CA ILE A 379 -15.96 13.48 6.63
C ILE A 379 -15.68 12.19 7.39
N ALA A 380 -14.62 12.17 8.22
CA ALA A 380 -14.24 11.00 9.01
C ALA A 380 -15.38 10.54 9.92
N GLU A 381 -16.03 11.43 10.66
CA GLU A 381 -17.16 11.07 11.52
C GLU A 381 -18.29 10.42 10.71
N LYS A 382 -18.68 11.01 9.56
CA LYS A 382 -19.83 10.54 8.77
C LYS A 382 -19.59 9.20 8.08
N ILE A 383 -18.41 8.97 7.52
CA ILE A 383 -18.13 7.71 6.82
C ILE A 383 -17.97 6.53 7.79
N ASN A 384 -17.35 6.77 8.95
CA ASN A 384 -17.27 5.74 10.00
C ASN A 384 -18.64 5.42 10.60
N GLU A 385 -19.52 6.40 10.71
CA GLU A 385 -20.91 6.19 11.12
C GLU A 385 -21.68 5.27 10.15
N MET A 386 -21.24 5.14 8.90
CA MET A 386 -21.75 4.18 7.91
C MET A 386 -21.06 2.81 7.97
N GLY A 387 -20.05 2.62 8.82
CA GLY A 387 -19.23 1.41 8.87
C GLY A 387 -18.12 1.35 7.80
N VAL A 388 -17.86 2.46 7.09
CA VAL A 388 -16.80 2.58 6.08
C VAL A 388 -15.59 3.26 6.72
N GLY A 389 -14.42 2.64 6.61
CA GLY A 389 -13.23 3.19 7.23
C GLY A 389 -12.64 4.37 6.46
N GLN A 390 -11.83 5.18 7.14
CA GLN A 390 -11.01 6.24 6.55
C GLN A 390 -9.52 5.89 6.58
N ASN A 391 -8.77 6.49 5.68
CA ASN A 391 -7.31 6.63 5.76
C ASN A 391 -6.95 8.12 5.69
N ILE A 392 -6.65 8.75 6.82
CA ILE A 392 -6.27 10.17 6.81
C ILE A 392 -4.91 10.35 6.15
N THR A 393 -4.78 11.30 5.24
CA THR A 393 -3.52 11.63 4.53
C THR A 393 -3.25 13.13 4.63
N VAL A 394 -2.07 13.60 4.20
CA VAL A 394 -1.68 15.02 4.31
C VAL A 394 -1.76 15.50 5.78
N SER A 395 -1.42 14.57 6.68
CA SER A 395 -1.33 14.80 8.11
C SER A 395 0.14 14.82 8.54
N PHE A 396 0.50 15.84 9.30
CA PHE A 396 1.88 16.13 9.69
C PHE A 396 2.01 16.50 11.16
N THR A 397 0.90 16.74 11.84
CA THR A 397 0.88 17.39 13.16
C THR A 397 0.09 16.57 14.16
N VAL A 398 0.49 16.65 15.43
CA VAL A 398 -0.28 16.08 16.54
C VAL A 398 -1.71 16.61 16.55
N SER A 399 -1.92 17.90 16.21
CA SER A 399 -3.26 18.47 16.17
C SER A 399 -4.16 17.87 15.10
N GLN A 400 -3.64 17.60 13.90
CA GLN A 400 -4.43 16.98 12.84
C GLN A 400 -4.81 15.55 13.24
N GLU A 401 -3.82 14.75 13.64
CA GLU A 401 -4.02 13.32 13.90
C GLU A 401 -4.94 13.09 15.09
N VAL A 402 -4.71 13.74 16.24
CA VAL A 402 -5.53 13.50 17.44
C VAL A 402 -6.98 13.95 17.26
N LEU A 403 -7.22 15.10 16.62
CA LEU A 403 -8.59 15.61 16.43
C LEU A 403 -9.38 14.81 15.40
N ILE A 404 -8.74 14.38 14.31
CA ILE A 404 -9.42 13.58 13.29
C ILE A 404 -9.62 12.14 13.78
N ALA A 405 -8.66 11.55 14.49
CA ALA A 405 -8.82 10.26 15.17
C ALA A 405 -10.06 10.27 16.08
N TYR A 406 -10.20 11.32 16.91
CA TYR A 406 -11.38 11.44 17.77
C TYR A 406 -12.69 11.53 16.99
N ALA A 407 -12.71 12.26 15.86
CA ALA A 407 -13.89 12.34 15.00
C ALA A 407 -14.24 10.97 14.36
N ALA A 408 -13.24 10.21 13.94
CA ALA A 408 -13.44 8.84 13.44
C ALA A 408 -13.99 7.91 14.52
N LEU A 409 -13.39 7.91 15.72
CA LEU A 409 -13.84 7.10 16.86
C LEU A 409 -15.28 7.45 17.26
N LYS A 410 -15.66 8.74 17.22
CA LYS A 410 -17.03 9.19 17.41
C LYS A 410 -17.98 8.61 16.35
N GLY A 411 -17.58 8.61 15.07
CA GLY A 411 -18.35 7.97 13.99
C GLY A 411 -18.55 6.47 14.23
N MET A 412 -17.49 5.77 14.62
CA MET A 412 -17.53 4.33 14.95
C MET A 412 -18.44 4.03 16.14
N ALA A 413 -18.38 4.83 17.20
CA ALA A 413 -19.26 4.69 18.36
C ALA A 413 -20.74 4.78 17.95
N LYS A 414 -21.08 5.69 17.03
CA LYS A 414 -22.43 5.78 16.47
C LYS A 414 -22.79 4.57 15.61
N ALA A 415 -21.85 4.03 14.83
CA ALA A 415 -22.06 2.83 14.03
C ALA A 415 -22.37 1.61 14.91
N ILE A 416 -21.58 1.38 15.97
CA ILE A 416 -21.80 0.28 16.92
C ILE A 416 -23.19 0.37 17.55
N ARG A 417 -23.64 1.56 17.94
CA ARG A 417 -24.99 1.75 18.49
C ARG A 417 -26.12 1.42 17.51
N LYS A 418 -25.82 1.33 16.21
CA LYS A 418 -26.74 0.85 15.16
C LYS A 418 -26.59 -0.64 14.87
N GLY A 419 -25.71 -1.35 15.59
CA GLY A 419 -25.35 -2.74 15.33
C GLY A 419 -24.38 -2.92 14.17
N ILE A 420 -23.75 -1.85 13.68
CA ILE A 420 -22.79 -1.89 12.57
C ILE A 420 -21.39 -2.05 13.15
N ILE A 421 -20.71 -3.15 12.81
CA ILE A 421 -19.29 -3.35 13.13
C ILE A 421 -18.48 -2.39 12.25
N PRO A 422 -17.66 -1.47 12.81
CA PRO A 422 -16.82 -0.59 12.01
C PRO A 422 -15.70 -1.37 11.31
N SER A 423 -15.37 -0.94 10.09
CA SER A 423 -14.13 -1.36 9.42
C SER A 423 -12.92 -0.68 10.05
N GLN A 424 -11.74 -1.28 9.90
CA GLN A 424 -10.47 -0.67 10.29
C GLN A 424 -10.23 0.66 9.61
N THR A 425 -9.55 1.55 10.32
CA THR A 425 -9.18 2.87 9.86
C THR A 425 -7.72 3.17 10.13
N TYR A 426 -7.21 4.18 9.43
CA TYR A 426 -5.80 4.53 9.46
C TYR A 426 -5.63 6.04 9.53
N ASP A 427 -4.66 6.48 10.32
CA ASP A 427 -4.19 7.86 10.30
C ASP A 427 -2.75 7.88 9.78
N THR A 428 -2.58 8.32 8.52
CA THR A 428 -1.27 8.37 7.88
C THR A 428 -0.48 9.58 8.34
N ASN A 429 0.57 9.33 9.13
CA ASN A 429 1.58 10.32 9.46
C ASN A 429 2.57 10.46 8.28
N MET A 430 2.64 11.65 7.66
CA MET A 430 3.54 11.92 6.53
C MET A 430 4.91 12.43 6.99
N GLY A 431 5.52 11.76 7.98
CA GLY A 431 6.76 12.17 8.63
C GLY A 431 7.93 12.44 7.67
N GLY A 432 8.10 11.62 6.63
CA GLY A 432 9.16 11.83 5.64
C GLY A 432 8.97 13.06 4.75
N ARG A 433 7.74 13.58 4.61
CA ARG A 433 7.46 14.86 3.92
C ARG A 433 7.61 16.05 4.87
N LEU A 434 7.30 15.88 6.16
CA LEU A 434 7.65 16.86 7.20
C LEU A 434 9.18 17.05 7.25
N GLU A 435 9.94 15.95 7.22
CA GLU A 435 11.40 15.99 7.15
C GLU A 435 11.89 16.77 5.92
N ASP A 436 11.35 16.46 4.73
CA ASP A 436 11.69 17.19 3.49
C ASP A 436 11.43 18.71 3.67
N HIS A 437 10.25 19.10 4.18
CA HIS A 437 9.89 20.51 4.41
C HIS A 437 10.82 21.21 5.40
N LEU A 438 11.01 20.63 6.59
CA LEU A 438 11.84 21.23 7.63
C LEU A 438 13.29 21.39 7.16
N ARG A 439 13.81 20.44 6.39
CA ARG A 439 15.14 20.53 5.80
C ARG A 439 15.24 21.69 4.81
N GLU A 440 14.29 21.81 3.89
CA GLU A 440 14.27 22.88 2.88
C GLU A 440 14.18 24.26 3.53
N GLU A 441 13.29 24.43 4.51
CA GLU A 441 13.11 25.70 5.22
C GLU A 441 14.37 26.05 6.03
N THR A 442 14.94 25.08 6.74
CA THR A 442 16.19 25.26 7.50
C THR A 442 17.36 25.64 6.59
N ALA A 443 17.53 24.95 5.47
CA ALA A 443 18.56 25.27 4.48
C ALA A 443 18.38 26.67 3.90
N THR A 444 17.14 27.05 3.56
CA THR A 444 16.79 28.36 3.01
C THR A 444 17.10 29.46 4.01
N GLN A 445 16.73 29.30 5.28
CA GLN A 445 17.01 30.27 6.33
C GLN A 445 18.51 30.44 6.58
N LEU A 446 19.27 29.35 6.63
CA LEU A 446 20.74 29.41 6.77
C LEU A 446 21.38 30.16 5.61
N LEU A 447 20.96 29.85 4.38
CA LEU A 447 21.49 30.50 3.18
C LEU A 447 21.13 31.99 3.15
N LEU A 448 19.88 32.36 3.45
CA LEU A 448 19.45 33.75 3.47
C LEU A 448 20.19 34.57 4.53
N LYS A 449 20.31 34.03 5.74
CA LYS A 449 21.08 34.66 6.81
C LYS A 449 22.55 34.86 6.41
N ALA A 450 23.14 33.90 5.71
CA ALA A 450 24.51 34.01 5.23
C ALA A 450 24.65 35.06 4.11
N LEU A 451 23.65 35.18 3.23
CA LEU A 451 23.62 36.19 2.15
C LEU A 451 23.57 37.63 2.70
N GLU A 452 22.93 37.86 3.85
CA GLU A 452 22.87 39.18 4.48
C GLU A 452 24.26 39.79 4.77
N ALA A 453 25.27 38.95 4.99
CA ALA A 453 26.63 39.36 5.35
C ALA A 453 27.47 39.89 4.18
N VAL A 454 27.00 39.80 2.93
CA VAL A 454 27.77 40.18 1.74
C VAL A 454 26.97 41.09 0.79
N ASP A 455 27.69 41.79 -0.09
CA ASP A 455 27.10 42.63 -1.14
C ASP A 455 26.40 41.81 -2.23
N GLU A 456 25.55 42.48 -3.01
CA GLU A 456 24.69 41.85 -4.02
C GLU A 456 25.47 41.11 -5.12
N ALA A 457 26.60 41.66 -5.57
CA ALA A 457 27.42 41.03 -6.60
C ALA A 457 28.01 39.71 -6.08
N LYS A 458 28.51 39.71 -4.84
CA LYS A 458 29.01 38.52 -4.16
C LYS A 458 27.89 37.51 -3.87
N ARG A 459 26.69 37.96 -3.46
CA ARG A 459 25.50 37.09 -3.31
C ARG A 459 25.22 36.30 -4.58
N PHE A 460 25.10 37.01 -5.70
CA PHE A 460 24.75 36.39 -6.98
C PHE A 460 25.83 35.41 -7.46
N SER A 461 27.11 35.80 -7.33
CA SER A 461 28.23 34.93 -7.72
C SER A 461 28.24 33.61 -6.94
N ILE A 462 28.01 33.66 -5.62
CA ILE A 462 27.97 32.45 -4.78
C ILE A 462 26.75 31.59 -5.10
N LEU A 463 25.58 32.20 -5.31
CA LEU A 463 24.37 31.46 -5.69
C LEU A 463 24.51 30.76 -7.05
N GLU A 464 25.16 31.41 -8.02
CA GLU A 464 25.45 30.78 -9.31
C GLU A 464 26.43 29.61 -9.16
N LYS A 465 27.48 29.76 -8.34
CA LYS A 465 28.43 28.68 -8.03
C LYS A 465 27.73 27.52 -7.33
N LEU A 466 26.85 27.79 -6.38
CA LEU A 466 26.03 26.79 -5.70
C LEU A 466 25.12 26.06 -6.69
N ALA A 467 24.41 26.78 -7.57
CA ALA A 467 23.56 26.19 -8.60
C ALA A 467 24.34 25.21 -9.50
N LYS A 468 25.52 25.62 -9.96
CA LYS A 468 26.42 24.77 -10.76
C LYS A 468 26.89 23.55 -9.97
N GLY A 469 27.34 23.74 -8.72
CA GLY A 469 27.80 22.67 -7.85
C GLY A 469 26.70 21.66 -7.48
N LEU A 470 25.45 22.09 -7.41
CA LEU A 470 24.31 21.21 -7.18
C LEU A 470 23.80 20.52 -8.45
N GLY A 471 24.32 20.88 -9.64
CA GLY A 471 23.95 20.29 -10.92
C GLY A 471 22.65 20.84 -11.52
N VAL A 472 22.29 22.08 -11.19
CA VAL A 472 21.13 22.76 -11.81
C VAL A 472 21.40 22.98 -13.29
N LYS A 473 20.47 22.55 -14.15
CA LYS A 473 20.57 22.78 -15.61
C LYS A 473 20.46 24.27 -15.93
N GLU A 474 21.18 24.71 -16.97
CA GLU A 474 21.23 26.13 -17.38
C GLU A 474 19.84 26.71 -17.69
N ASP A 475 18.98 25.95 -18.38
CA ASP A 475 17.62 26.38 -18.74
C ASP A 475 16.72 26.59 -17.51
N ALA A 476 16.91 25.78 -16.46
CA ALA A 476 16.23 25.94 -15.19
C ALA A 476 16.81 27.14 -14.41
N TRP A 477 18.13 27.28 -14.39
CA TRP A 477 18.81 28.39 -13.72
C TRP A 477 18.44 29.75 -14.33
N ASP A 478 18.35 29.85 -15.66
CA ASP A 478 17.98 31.08 -16.37
C ASP A 478 16.59 31.61 -16.03
N LYS A 479 15.68 30.71 -15.65
CA LYS A 479 14.32 31.07 -15.20
C LYS A 479 14.32 31.57 -13.75
N VAL A 480 15.15 30.96 -12.90
CA VAL A 480 15.16 31.23 -11.45
C VAL A 480 16.02 32.44 -11.11
N LYS A 481 17.16 32.64 -11.78
CA LYS A 481 18.12 33.71 -11.47
C LYS A 481 17.58 35.15 -11.65
N LYS A 482 16.40 35.29 -12.25
CA LYS A 482 15.69 36.57 -12.44
C LYS A 482 14.71 36.90 -11.31
N GLN A 483 14.53 35.99 -10.37
CA GLN A 483 13.62 36.15 -9.23
C GLN A 483 14.36 36.82 -8.06
N ASP A 484 13.63 37.15 -6.99
CA ASP A 484 14.22 37.67 -5.77
C ASP A 484 15.09 36.60 -5.06
N PHE A 485 16.00 37.06 -4.18
CA PHE A 485 16.94 36.16 -3.49
C PHE A 485 16.26 35.08 -2.63
N LYS A 486 15.08 35.36 -2.06
CA LYS A 486 14.34 34.36 -1.28
C LYS A 486 13.86 33.23 -2.17
N SER A 487 13.31 33.57 -3.34
CA SER A 487 12.88 32.60 -4.33
C SER A 487 14.06 31.78 -4.90
N ILE A 488 15.21 32.42 -5.16
CA ILE A 488 16.43 31.71 -5.59
C ILE A 488 16.92 30.74 -4.50
N ALA A 489 17.03 31.21 -3.25
CA ALA A 489 17.49 30.39 -2.12
C ALA A 489 16.56 29.19 -1.90
N SER A 490 15.23 29.41 -1.91
CA SER A 490 14.24 28.35 -1.77
C SER A 490 14.35 27.30 -2.88
N PHE A 491 14.53 27.72 -4.14
CA PHE A 491 14.73 26.81 -5.26
C PHE A 491 15.99 25.95 -5.08
N LEU A 492 17.13 26.58 -4.75
CA LEU A 492 18.40 25.88 -4.57
C LEU A 492 18.39 24.94 -3.37
N CYS A 493 17.68 25.30 -2.31
CA CYS A 493 17.53 24.51 -1.10
C CYS A 493 16.43 23.44 -1.19
N SER A 494 15.61 23.45 -2.26
CA SER A 494 14.55 22.47 -2.47
C SER A 494 15.09 21.04 -2.54
N ARG A 495 14.28 20.06 -2.15
CA ARG A 495 14.62 18.63 -2.30
C ARG A 495 15.01 18.27 -3.73
N ARG A 496 14.46 18.93 -4.75
CA ARG A 496 14.76 18.64 -6.15
C ARG A 496 16.20 19.03 -6.52
N VAL A 497 16.77 20.04 -5.86
CA VAL A 497 18.08 20.61 -6.19
C VAL A 497 19.13 20.23 -5.15
N LEU A 498 18.90 20.59 -3.88
CA LEU A 498 19.79 20.22 -2.78
C LEU A 498 19.72 18.73 -2.48
N GLY A 499 18.57 18.10 -2.66
CA GLY A 499 18.37 16.71 -2.23
C GLY A 499 18.01 16.62 -0.75
N ARG A 500 18.02 15.39 -0.21
CA ARG A 500 17.69 15.12 1.21
C ARG A 500 18.92 15.04 2.10
N ASN A 501 19.84 16.00 1.95
CA ASN A 501 21.09 15.99 2.71
C ASN A 501 21.68 17.41 2.82
N LEU A 502 21.65 17.99 4.01
CA LEU A 502 22.30 19.28 4.30
C LEU A 502 23.83 19.23 4.23
N LEU A 503 24.43 18.04 4.21
CA LEU A 503 25.87 17.84 4.25
C LEU A 503 26.51 17.76 2.86
N ARG A 504 25.80 18.16 1.79
CA ARG A 504 26.38 18.22 0.45
C ARG A 504 27.46 19.29 0.39
N GLU A 505 28.64 18.91 -0.10
CA GLU A 505 29.82 19.79 -0.16
C GLU A 505 29.53 21.15 -0.83
N PRO A 506 28.83 21.24 -1.99
CA PRO A 506 28.56 22.54 -2.61
C PRO A 506 27.77 23.50 -1.70
N PHE A 507 26.87 22.96 -0.88
CA PHE A 507 26.06 23.78 0.04
C PHE A 507 26.89 24.25 1.22
N ILE A 508 27.70 23.37 1.82
CA ILE A 508 28.61 23.74 2.91
C ILE A 508 29.60 24.80 2.43
N ASP A 509 30.19 24.61 1.25
CA ASP A 509 31.16 25.53 0.67
C ASP A 509 30.55 26.92 0.44
N ALA A 510 29.29 26.98 -0.03
CA ALA A 510 28.57 28.25 -0.17
C ALA A 510 28.40 28.97 1.18
N LEU A 511 28.04 28.25 2.25
CA LEU A 511 27.89 28.83 3.59
C LEU A 511 29.23 29.30 4.18
N VAL A 512 30.33 28.59 3.89
CA VAL A 512 31.69 29.00 4.28
C VAL A 512 32.12 30.24 3.51
N GLU A 513 31.88 30.30 2.20
CA GLU A 513 32.23 31.45 1.34
C GLU A 513 31.45 32.72 1.71
N LEU A 514 30.23 32.53 2.23
CA LEU A 514 29.39 33.59 2.80
C LEU A 514 29.78 33.98 4.24
N GLY A 515 30.73 33.28 4.86
CA GLY A 515 31.25 33.58 6.20
C GLY A 515 30.36 33.12 7.35
N LEU A 516 29.34 32.28 7.09
CA LEU A 516 28.52 31.70 8.16
C LEU A 516 29.33 30.70 9.01
N TYR A 517 30.25 29.98 8.37
CA TYR A 517 31.16 29.03 9.01
C TYR A 517 32.61 29.35 8.63
N ARG A 518 33.55 29.02 9.52
CA ARG A 518 34.98 29.34 9.33
C ARG A 518 35.67 28.42 8.34
N SER A 519 35.24 27.16 8.28
CA SER A 519 35.77 26.12 7.39
C SER A 519 34.71 25.08 7.10
N ARG A 520 35.02 24.14 6.18
CA ARG A 520 34.12 23.02 5.86
C ARG A 520 33.91 22.11 7.09
N GLU A 521 34.95 21.87 7.88
CA GLU A 521 34.89 21.09 9.12
C GLU A 521 33.99 21.77 10.17
N ASP A 522 34.11 23.09 10.33
CA ASP A 522 33.24 23.88 11.21
C ASP A 522 31.78 23.81 10.75
N GLY A 523 31.53 23.91 9.44
CA GLY A 523 30.20 23.72 8.86
C GLY A 523 29.64 22.32 9.11
N LEU A 524 30.44 21.27 8.94
CA LEU A 524 30.04 19.88 9.22
C LEU A 524 29.71 19.66 10.71
N GLN A 525 30.48 20.27 11.63
CA GLN A 525 30.25 20.16 13.06
C GLN A 525 28.90 20.74 13.48
N HIS A 526 28.44 21.81 12.82
CA HIS A 526 27.15 22.45 13.11
C HIS A 526 25.98 21.81 12.34
N LEU A 527 26.18 21.45 11.07
CA LEU A 527 25.10 20.93 10.22
C LEU A 527 24.79 19.45 10.48
N LYS A 528 25.76 18.64 10.92
CA LYS A 528 25.53 17.20 11.13
C LYS A 528 24.51 16.92 12.26
N PRO A 529 24.61 17.51 13.47
CA PRO A 529 23.59 17.33 14.49
C PRO A 529 22.20 17.78 14.04
N LEU A 530 22.13 18.85 13.23
CA LEU A 530 20.88 19.37 12.67
C LEU A 530 20.28 18.42 11.64
N GLU A 531 21.06 17.91 10.70
CA GLU A 531 20.64 16.90 9.72
C GLU A 531 20.16 15.62 10.42
N ASP A 532 20.89 15.14 11.43
CA ASP A 532 20.51 13.95 12.19
C ASP A 532 19.25 14.18 13.05
N ALA A 533 19.03 15.41 13.53
CA ALA A 533 17.79 15.77 14.21
C ALA A 533 16.60 15.84 13.24
N LEU A 534 16.76 16.50 12.08
CA LEU A 534 15.73 16.62 11.04
C LEU A 534 15.22 15.27 10.58
N LYS A 535 16.14 14.30 10.42
CA LYS A 535 15.83 12.90 10.11
C LYS A 535 14.85 12.25 11.09
N LEU A 536 14.80 12.68 12.35
CA LEU A 536 13.91 12.08 13.35
C LEU A 536 12.61 12.86 13.55
N SER A 537 12.41 13.98 12.84
CA SER A 537 11.26 14.86 13.07
C SER A 537 9.91 14.15 12.91
N GLY A 538 9.74 13.38 11.84
CA GLY A 538 8.55 12.55 11.62
C GLY A 538 8.35 11.49 12.70
N THR A 539 9.41 10.79 13.09
CA THR A 539 9.36 9.75 14.14
C THR A 539 8.94 10.34 15.49
N PHE A 540 9.44 11.53 15.86
CA PHE A 540 9.01 12.21 17.09
C PHE A 540 7.51 12.51 17.10
N VAL A 541 6.96 13.00 15.98
CA VAL A 541 5.51 13.27 15.86
C VAL A 541 4.73 11.95 15.97
N ALA A 542 5.14 10.91 15.22
CA ALA A 542 4.47 9.61 15.26
C ALA A 542 4.48 8.99 16.66
N GLN A 543 5.62 8.99 17.36
CA GLN A 543 5.72 8.51 18.75
C GLN A 543 4.77 9.26 19.67
N ARG A 544 4.67 10.59 19.54
CA ARG A 544 3.80 11.41 20.38
C ARG A 544 2.32 11.15 20.11
N VAL A 545 1.90 11.06 18.84
CA VAL A 545 0.51 10.75 18.49
C VAL A 545 0.14 9.36 18.99
N TYR A 546 1.01 8.37 18.75
CA TYR A 546 0.82 7.02 19.26
C TYR A 546 0.70 7.00 20.79
N GLU A 547 1.54 7.77 21.48
CA GLU A 547 1.48 7.89 22.92
C GLU A 547 0.13 8.43 23.42
N ILE A 548 -0.36 9.51 22.80
CA ILE A 548 -1.62 10.17 23.16
C ILE A 548 -2.81 9.22 22.98
N LEU A 549 -2.87 8.51 21.85
CA LEU A 549 -4.04 7.72 21.47
C LEU A 549 -3.99 6.27 22.01
N PHE A 550 -2.81 5.65 22.03
CA PHE A 550 -2.70 4.18 22.12
C PHE A 550 -1.81 3.66 23.23
N ALA A 551 -1.00 4.51 23.88
CA ALA A 551 -0.17 4.04 24.99
C ALA A 551 -1.02 3.38 26.09
N PRO A 552 -0.54 2.31 26.74
CA PRO A 552 -1.29 1.58 27.77
C PRO A 552 -1.86 2.48 28.87
N TRP A 553 -1.12 3.52 29.27
CA TRP A 553 -1.55 4.46 30.31
C TRP A 553 -2.62 5.48 29.88
N ASN A 554 -2.82 5.68 28.58
CA ASN A 554 -3.88 6.52 28.02
C ASN A 554 -5.09 5.69 27.54
N ARG A 555 -4.90 4.42 27.19
CA ARG A 555 -5.94 3.55 26.64
C ARG A 555 -7.19 3.46 27.52
N GLU A 556 -7.03 3.21 28.83
CA GLU A 556 -8.18 3.13 29.75
C GLU A 556 -8.95 4.44 29.86
N LYS A 557 -8.28 5.58 29.70
CA LYS A 557 -8.91 6.90 29.75
C LYS A 557 -9.82 7.10 28.53
N TRP A 558 -9.33 6.73 27.34
CA TRP A 558 -10.14 6.71 26.12
C TRP A 558 -11.36 5.78 26.25
N ILE A 559 -11.18 4.54 26.73
CA ILE A 559 -12.28 3.60 26.94
C ILE A 559 -13.35 4.19 27.87
N ASN A 560 -12.94 4.73 29.02
CA ASN A 560 -13.86 5.34 29.99
C ASN A 560 -14.57 6.58 29.41
N HIS A 561 -13.86 7.38 28.62
CA HIS A 561 -14.44 8.50 27.89
C HIS A 561 -15.55 8.02 26.93
N PHE A 562 -15.29 7.00 26.12
CA PHE A 562 -16.28 6.49 25.16
C PHE A 562 -17.50 5.85 25.84
N ILE A 563 -17.31 5.13 26.95
CA ILE A 563 -18.40 4.59 27.76
C ILE A 563 -19.29 5.74 28.26
N LYS A 564 -18.68 6.78 28.84
CA LYS A 564 -19.41 7.91 29.45
C LYS A 564 -20.11 8.79 28.41
N GLU A 565 -19.41 9.14 27.34
CA GLU A 565 -19.87 10.11 26.33
C GLU A 565 -20.92 9.49 25.39
N PHE A 566 -20.70 8.24 24.97
CA PHE A 566 -21.54 7.60 23.94
C PHE A 566 -22.47 6.52 24.49
N GLY A 567 -22.33 6.12 25.76
CA GLY A 567 -23.12 5.08 26.38
C GLY A 567 -22.78 3.67 25.88
N LEU A 568 -21.51 3.45 25.49
CA LEU A 568 -21.03 2.14 25.06
C LEU A 568 -20.78 1.22 26.25
N THR A 569 -20.88 -0.08 26.03
CA THR A 569 -20.25 -1.08 26.90
C THR A 569 -18.73 -1.02 26.80
N ARG A 570 -18.02 -1.68 27.73
CA ARG A 570 -16.56 -1.72 27.70
C ARG A 570 -16.05 -2.43 26.45
N GLU A 571 -16.66 -3.54 26.09
CA GLU A 571 -16.32 -4.35 24.92
C GLU A 571 -16.52 -3.55 23.62
N GLU A 572 -17.61 -2.80 23.52
CA GLU A 572 -17.86 -1.91 22.38
C GLU A 572 -16.84 -0.77 22.29
N ALA A 573 -16.49 -0.15 23.42
CA ALA A 573 -15.47 0.90 23.47
C ALA A 573 -14.08 0.35 23.10
N GLU A 574 -13.76 -0.87 23.51
CA GLU A 574 -12.53 -1.57 23.12
C GLU A 574 -12.50 -1.85 21.62
N ILE A 575 -13.62 -2.28 21.01
CA ILE A 575 -13.74 -2.46 19.55
C ILE A 575 -13.51 -1.13 18.82
N VAL A 576 -14.13 -0.03 19.27
CA VAL A 576 -13.93 1.29 18.63
C VAL A 576 -12.45 1.69 18.64
N LEU A 577 -11.79 1.57 19.79
CA LEU A 577 -10.40 1.98 19.93
C LEU A 577 -9.42 1.04 19.21
N ASP A 578 -9.77 -0.23 19.03
CA ASP A 578 -8.99 -1.21 18.28
C ASP A 578 -9.04 -0.97 16.76
N ARG A 579 -10.08 -0.28 16.26
CA ARG A 579 -10.33 -0.07 14.82
C ARG A 579 -9.61 1.12 14.18
N ILE A 580 -8.59 1.66 14.84
CA ILE A 580 -7.76 2.74 14.29
C ILE A 580 -6.28 2.42 14.45
N ASP A 581 -5.53 2.49 13.35
CA ASP A 581 -4.08 2.30 13.37
C ASP A 581 -3.39 3.62 13.03
N LEU A 582 -2.32 3.94 13.74
CA LEU A 582 -1.35 4.90 13.24
C LEU A 582 -0.59 4.28 12.07
N LEU A 583 -0.39 5.05 11.01
CA LEU A 583 0.25 4.60 9.79
C LEU A 583 1.43 5.54 9.44
N PRO A 584 2.63 5.30 9.99
CA PRO A 584 3.83 6.03 9.58
C PRO A 584 4.12 5.74 8.10
N ALA A 585 4.10 6.77 7.25
CA ALA A 585 4.28 6.63 5.81
C ALA A 585 5.28 7.65 5.23
N SER A 586 5.41 7.62 3.90
CA SER A 586 6.40 8.44 3.17
C SER A 586 7.83 8.24 3.67
N LYS A 587 8.11 7.05 4.20
CA LYS A 587 9.40 6.69 4.80
C LYS A 587 10.51 6.84 3.77
N ARG A 588 11.67 7.29 4.26
CA ARG A 588 12.84 7.63 3.44
C ARG A 588 14.04 6.77 3.76
N LYS A 589 14.06 6.16 4.94
CA LYS A 589 15.20 5.45 5.51
C LYS A 589 14.70 4.27 6.34
N PRO A 590 15.36 3.10 6.30
CA PRO A 590 14.94 1.90 7.03
C PRO A 590 14.56 2.13 8.50
N ILE A 591 15.30 3.01 9.17
CA ILE A 591 15.08 3.35 10.57
C ILE A 591 13.70 3.96 10.87
N ASP A 592 13.04 4.56 9.86
CA ASP A 592 11.66 5.05 9.98
C ASP A 592 10.67 3.90 10.24
N THR A 593 10.98 2.69 9.78
CA THR A 593 10.21 1.47 10.09
C THR A 593 10.65 0.88 11.41
N LEU A 594 11.97 0.78 11.63
CA LEU A 594 12.52 0.05 12.76
C LEU A 594 12.21 0.73 14.11
N TYR A 595 11.93 2.04 14.14
CA TYR A 595 11.51 2.77 15.35
C TYR A 595 9.99 2.91 15.54
N THR A 596 9.18 2.27 14.69
CA THR A 596 7.71 2.42 14.74
C THR A 596 6.99 1.08 14.81
N PHE A 597 7.61 0.04 15.36
CA PHE A 597 6.91 -1.20 15.65
C PHE A 597 6.12 -1.08 16.95
N ALA A 598 4.87 -1.53 16.88
CA ALA A 598 3.96 -1.65 18.00
C ALA A 598 2.98 -2.77 17.70
N SER A 599 2.71 -3.63 18.68
CA SER A 599 1.82 -4.80 18.50
C SER A 599 0.35 -4.43 18.32
N ARG A 600 -0.03 -3.19 18.66
CA ARG A 600 -1.41 -2.69 18.60
C ARG A 600 -1.48 -1.34 17.92
N ASN A 601 -2.60 -1.09 17.23
CA ASN A 601 -2.94 0.22 16.67
C ASN A 601 -1.83 0.80 15.76
N MET A 602 -1.13 -0.05 15.01
CA MET A 602 0.00 0.32 14.16
C MET A 602 0.04 -0.54 12.89
N THR A 603 0.03 0.13 11.74
CA THR A 603 0.28 -0.49 10.44
C THR A 603 1.39 0.27 9.74
N ASN A 604 2.54 -0.38 9.52
CA ASN A 604 3.65 0.24 8.79
C ASN A 604 3.44 0.08 7.28
N THR A 605 3.22 1.19 6.57
CA THR A 605 3.04 1.17 5.10
C THR A 605 4.29 1.65 4.39
N GLU A 606 4.67 0.93 3.32
CA GLU A 606 5.98 1.09 2.71
C GLU A 606 5.96 1.00 1.19
N PHE A 607 6.82 1.79 0.54
CA PHE A 607 7.09 1.65 -0.88
C PHE A 607 7.91 0.37 -1.16
N PRO A 608 7.79 -0.23 -2.35
CA PRO A 608 8.46 -1.49 -2.67
C PRO A 608 10.00 -1.46 -2.57
N ASP A 609 10.63 -0.31 -2.85
CA ASP A 609 12.07 -0.13 -2.70
C ASP A 609 12.49 0.06 -1.23
N HIS A 610 11.68 0.76 -0.44
CA HIS A 610 11.89 0.90 1.00
C HIS A 610 11.85 -0.46 1.69
N GLN A 611 10.92 -1.34 1.30
CA GLN A 611 10.84 -2.71 1.84
C GLN A 611 12.16 -3.47 1.66
N LEU A 612 12.75 -3.36 0.46
CA LEU A 612 14.06 -3.96 0.17
C LEU A 612 15.18 -3.35 1.01
N ASN A 613 15.16 -2.02 1.20
CA ASN A 613 16.16 -1.34 2.01
C ASN A 613 16.08 -1.73 3.49
N VAL A 614 14.88 -1.96 4.04
CA VAL A 614 14.71 -2.46 5.41
C VAL A 614 15.31 -3.86 5.56
N VAL A 615 15.00 -4.77 4.63
CA VAL A 615 15.56 -6.14 4.66
C VAL A 615 17.09 -6.11 4.61
N LYS A 616 17.66 -5.28 3.73
CA LYS A 616 19.11 -5.10 3.63
C LYS A 616 19.72 -4.53 4.92
N GLU A 617 19.15 -3.47 5.47
CA GLU A 617 19.62 -2.84 6.70
C GLU A 617 19.64 -3.83 7.87
N VAL A 618 18.55 -4.61 8.04
CA VAL A 618 18.45 -5.63 9.10
C VAL A 618 19.54 -6.69 8.94
N ALA A 619 19.76 -7.16 7.71
CA ALA A 619 20.79 -8.16 7.42
C ALA A 619 22.22 -7.61 7.62
N GLU A 620 22.51 -6.42 7.09
CA GLU A 620 23.83 -5.77 7.16
C GLU A 620 24.24 -5.41 8.59
N LYS A 621 23.28 -4.94 9.40
CA LYS A 621 23.54 -4.53 10.79
C LYS A 621 23.34 -5.65 11.82
N GLY A 622 22.85 -6.82 11.39
CA GLY A 622 22.58 -7.94 12.28
C GLY A 622 21.54 -7.59 13.37
N VAL A 623 20.51 -6.82 12.99
CA VAL A 623 19.47 -6.38 13.93
C VAL A 623 18.65 -7.57 14.40
N LYS A 624 18.48 -7.72 15.71
CA LYS A 624 17.67 -8.78 16.31
C LYS A 624 16.21 -8.35 16.40
N LEU A 625 15.27 -9.28 16.20
CA LEU A 625 13.83 -8.98 16.23
C LEU A 625 13.38 -8.54 17.63
N GLU A 626 13.97 -9.10 18.68
CA GLU A 626 13.67 -8.74 20.07
C GLU A 626 13.97 -7.27 20.39
N ASP A 627 15.02 -6.71 19.77
CA ASP A 627 15.42 -5.31 19.95
C ASP A 627 14.44 -4.34 19.27
N LEU A 628 13.55 -4.84 18.40
CA LEU A 628 12.58 -4.04 17.66
C LEU A 628 11.17 -4.11 18.29
N LYS A 629 10.93 -4.99 19.28
CA LYS A 629 9.62 -5.12 19.92
C LYS A 629 9.24 -3.81 20.60
N GLU A 630 8.04 -3.31 20.27
CA GLU A 630 7.50 -2.07 20.83
C GLU A 630 8.47 -0.88 20.68
N SER A 631 9.22 -0.84 19.57
CA SER A 631 10.22 0.20 19.32
C SER A 631 9.64 1.61 19.25
N ILE A 632 8.31 1.75 19.06
CA ILE A 632 7.61 3.02 19.18
C ILE A 632 7.81 3.71 20.54
N TYR A 633 8.08 2.97 21.62
CA TYR A 633 8.37 3.55 22.94
C TYR A 633 9.85 3.78 23.22
N GLN A 634 10.74 3.38 22.31
CA GLN A 634 12.17 3.59 22.49
C GLN A 634 12.46 5.09 22.53
N SER A 635 13.17 5.49 23.58
CA SER A 635 13.54 6.89 23.78
C SER A 635 14.52 7.32 22.70
N LEU A 636 14.10 8.30 21.90
CA LEU A 636 14.98 8.96 20.95
C LEU A 636 15.92 9.96 21.69
N PRO A 637 17.11 10.27 21.14
CA PRO A 637 18.06 11.15 21.81
C PRO A 637 17.49 12.56 22.05
N ARG A 638 17.37 12.94 23.33
CA ARG A 638 16.81 14.24 23.76
C ARG A 638 17.45 15.46 23.09
N LYS A 639 18.77 15.42 22.86
CA LYS A 639 19.50 16.49 22.15
C LYS A 639 18.92 16.81 20.77
N TYR A 640 18.38 15.82 20.07
CA TYR A 640 17.79 16.04 18.74
C TYR A 640 16.42 16.70 18.85
N LEU A 641 15.63 16.34 19.86
CA LEU A 641 14.39 17.03 20.15
C LEU A 641 14.64 18.51 20.52
N GLU A 642 15.66 18.79 21.33
CA GLU A 642 16.02 20.17 21.72
C GLU A 642 16.43 21.04 20.52
N ILE A 643 17.13 20.46 19.53
CA ILE A 643 17.45 21.12 18.25
C ILE A 643 16.16 21.39 17.46
N LEU A 644 15.30 20.38 17.31
CA LEU A 644 14.07 20.49 16.54
C LEU A 644 13.09 21.51 17.14
N LEU A 645 13.03 21.63 18.47
CA LEU A 645 12.19 22.61 19.16
C LEU A 645 12.62 24.08 18.92
N GLN A 646 13.77 24.32 18.29
CA GLN A 646 14.14 25.66 17.79
C GLN A 646 13.51 25.99 16.45
N LEU A 647 12.93 25.01 15.74
CA LEU A 647 12.30 25.18 14.44
C LEU A 647 10.80 25.40 14.61
N GLU A 648 10.31 26.57 14.21
CA GLU A 648 8.90 26.97 14.41
C GLU A 648 7.91 25.96 13.83
N ASP A 649 8.13 25.49 12.60
CA ASP A 649 7.25 24.53 11.95
C ASP A 649 7.32 23.14 12.61
N PHE A 650 8.45 22.75 13.21
CA PHE A 650 8.49 21.52 13.98
C PHE A 650 7.69 21.65 15.29
N VAL A 651 7.79 22.78 15.99
CA VAL A 651 7.00 23.04 17.20
C VAL A 651 5.51 22.95 16.87
N LYS A 652 5.08 23.56 15.76
CA LYS A 652 3.71 23.48 15.25
C LYS A 652 3.25 22.05 14.93
N ALA A 653 4.16 21.21 14.42
CA ALA A 653 3.88 19.80 14.15
C ALA A 653 3.80 18.95 15.43
N TYR A 654 4.71 19.20 16.37
CA TYR A 654 4.97 18.32 17.49
C TYR A 654 4.12 18.66 18.72
N GLU A 655 3.80 19.92 18.97
CA GLU A 655 2.99 20.30 20.13
C GLU A 655 1.49 20.13 19.90
N ALA A 656 0.75 19.91 20.99
CA ALA A 656 -0.69 19.98 20.99
C ALA A 656 -1.16 21.43 20.71
N SER A 657 -2.31 21.55 20.04
CA SER A 657 -3.05 22.80 19.92
C SER A 657 -3.95 23.01 21.15
N PRO A 658 -4.48 24.22 21.38
CA PRO A 658 -5.47 24.46 22.42
C PRO A 658 -6.67 23.51 22.36
N GLU A 659 -7.15 23.20 21.15
CA GLU A 659 -8.28 22.30 20.91
C GLU A 659 -7.94 20.85 21.30
N VAL A 660 -6.72 20.39 21.03
CA VAL A 660 -6.25 19.08 21.51
C VAL A 660 -6.17 19.08 23.04
N ASN A 661 -5.60 20.10 23.65
CA ASN A 661 -5.48 20.17 25.11
C ASN A 661 -6.85 20.16 25.81
N GLU A 662 -7.86 20.83 25.24
CA GLU A 662 -9.23 20.77 25.72
C GLU A 662 -9.82 19.36 25.62
N LEU A 663 -9.62 18.68 24.47
CA LEU A 663 -10.05 17.29 24.30
C LEU A 663 -9.36 16.36 25.31
N LEU A 664 -8.05 16.46 25.47
CA LEU A 664 -7.29 15.60 26.39
C LEU A 664 -7.74 15.81 27.84
N LYS A 665 -8.04 17.04 28.24
CA LYS A 665 -8.61 17.34 29.56
C LYS A 665 -9.97 16.66 29.75
N ASN A 666 -10.83 16.66 28.73
CA ASN A 666 -12.14 16.01 28.80
C ASN A 666 -12.02 14.48 28.92
N VAL A 667 -11.00 13.89 28.27
CA VAL A 667 -10.68 12.46 28.35
C VAL A 667 -10.00 12.10 29.69
N GLY A 668 -9.42 13.07 30.40
CA GLY A 668 -8.68 12.88 31.65
C GLY A 668 -7.19 12.62 31.47
N ILE A 669 -6.60 13.09 30.37
CA ILE A 669 -5.16 13.01 30.08
C ILE A 669 -4.50 14.34 30.49
N ASP A 670 -3.76 14.31 31.60
CA ASP A 670 -3.22 15.53 32.25
C ASP A 670 -1.74 15.82 31.91
N ARG A 671 -1.14 15.10 30.96
CA ARG A 671 0.26 15.31 30.56
C ARG A 671 0.37 16.57 29.69
N ASP A 672 1.44 17.33 29.90
CA ASP A 672 1.77 18.50 29.07
C ASP A 672 2.38 18.05 27.72
N TYR A 673 1.66 18.35 26.64
CA TYR A 673 2.09 18.13 25.25
C TYR A 673 2.40 19.44 24.51
N GLY A 674 2.55 20.56 25.24
CA GLY A 674 2.70 21.90 24.68
C GLY A 674 1.35 22.51 24.27
N ASN A 675 1.38 23.73 23.75
CA ASN A 675 0.15 24.47 23.36
C ASN A 675 0.34 25.32 22.10
N ARG A 676 1.41 25.06 21.33
CA ARG A 676 1.78 25.83 20.12
C ARG A 676 1.50 25.07 18.83
N GLY A 677 0.75 23.98 18.90
CA GLY A 677 0.31 23.21 17.74
C GLY A 677 -0.64 24.01 16.83
N VAL A 678 -0.74 23.60 15.57
CA VAL A 678 -1.58 24.28 14.57
C VAL A 678 -3.07 24.09 14.87
N SER A 679 -3.82 25.18 15.04
CA SER A 679 -5.29 25.13 15.17
C SER A 679 -5.95 24.66 13.86
N PRO A 680 -7.11 23.97 13.90
CA PRO A 680 -7.79 23.48 12.69
C PRO A 680 -7.95 24.51 11.57
N LYS A 681 -8.33 25.75 11.91
CA LYS A 681 -8.53 26.83 10.92
C LYS A 681 -7.27 27.17 10.10
N ASP A 682 -6.09 26.84 10.63
CA ASP A 682 -4.78 27.15 10.04
C ASP A 682 -4.14 25.93 9.37
N TRP A 683 -4.78 24.75 9.39
CA TRP A 683 -4.28 23.57 8.66
C TRP A 683 -4.04 23.81 7.16
N PRO A 684 -4.89 24.56 6.42
CA PRO A 684 -4.67 24.80 4.99
C PRO A 684 -3.45 25.66 4.69
N SER A 685 -3.03 26.52 5.64
CA SER A 685 -1.91 27.44 5.49
C SER A 685 -0.60 26.87 6.04
N TYR A 686 -0.65 25.75 6.77
CA TYR A 686 0.54 25.08 7.27
C TYR A 686 1.43 24.59 6.12
N GLY A 687 2.72 24.94 6.16
CA GLY A 687 3.67 24.77 5.04
C GLY A 687 3.67 23.36 4.42
N PRO A 688 3.89 22.29 5.20
CA PRO A 688 3.83 20.91 4.70
C PRO A 688 2.50 20.53 4.06
N SER A 689 1.38 20.97 4.65
CA SER A 689 0.02 20.70 4.15
C SER A 689 -0.20 21.36 2.80
N LYS A 690 0.06 22.67 2.70
CA LYS A 690 -0.10 23.44 1.47
C LYS A 690 0.73 22.86 0.34
N LYS A 691 2.04 22.66 0.58
CA LYS A 691 2.96 22.12 -0.43
C LYS A 691 2.51 20.75 -0.93
N THR A 692 2.12 19.86 -0.02
CA THR A 692 1.70 18.50 -0.40
C THR A 692 0.36 18.49 -1.14
N MET A 693 -0.58 19.35 -0.76
CA MET A 693 -1.86 19.50 -1.48
C MET A 693 -1.67 20.01 -2.90
N ASP A 694 -0.77 20.99 -3.10
CA ASP A 694 -0.46 21.52 -4.42
C ASP A 694 0.13 20.42 -5.32
N GLU A 695 1.08 19.63 -4.79
CA GLU A 695 1.67 18.50 -5.51
C GLU A 695 0.61 17.43 -5.88
N PHE A 696 -0.20 16.99 -4.93
CA PHE A 696 -1.23 15.97 -5.17
C PHE A 696 -2.32 16.44 -6.13
N SER A 697 -2.72 17.70 -6.06
CA SER A 697 -3.71 18.27 -6.99
C SER A 697 -3.15 18.33 -8.40
N HIS A 698 -1.88 18.70 -8.56
CA HIS A 698 -1.22 18.72 -9.86
C HIS A 698 -1.12 17.32 -10.47
N GLU A 699 -0.63 16.33 -9.70
CA GLU A 699 -0.50 14.95 -10.16
C GLU A 699 -1.86 14.34 -10.55
N TYR A 700 -2.92 14.66 -9.79
CA TYR A 700 -4.29 14.27 -10.12
C TYR A 700 -4.75 14.85 -11.46
N ILE A 701 -4.55 16.15 -11.71
CA ILE A 701 -4.94 16.80 -12.96
C ILE A 701 -4.23 16.17 -14.16
N VAL A 702 -2.92 15.89 -14.03
CA VAL A 702 -2.15 15.22 -15.08
C VAL A 702 -2.69 13.83 -15.39
N PHE A 703 -3.03 13.04 -14.36
CA PHE A 703 -3.64 11.73 -14.56
C PHE A 703 -5.02 11.84 -15.24
N ARG A 704 -5.85 12.77 -14.77
CA ARG A 704 -7.18 13.03 -15.33
C ARG A 704 -7.12 13.33 -16.83
N GLU A 705 -6.25 14.24 -17.25
CA GLU A 705 -6.06 14.60 -18.66
C GLU A 705 -5.63 13.40 -19.52
N LYS A 706 -4.75 12.55 -18.99
CA LYS A 706 -4.29 11.32 -19.67
C LYS A 706 -5.45 10.35 -19.91
N VAL A 707 -6.31 10.13 -18.91
CA VAL A 707 -7.45 9.20 -19.03
C VAL A 707 -8.54 9.78 -19.94
N VAL A 708 -8.87 11.07 -19.82
CA VAL A 708 -9.84 11.76 -20.69
C VAL A 708 -9.46 11.64 -22.17
N THR A 709 -8.16 11.68 -22.48
CA THR A 709 -7.67 11.51 -23.85
C THR A 709 -8.03 10.13 -24.44
N LEU A 710 -8.20 9.08 -23.61
CA LEU A 710 -8.63 7.76 -24.07
C LEU A 710 -10.07 7.79 -24.60
N PHE A 711 -10.97 8.50 -23.90
CA PHE A 711 -12.38 8.62 -24.27
C PHE A 711 -12.57 9.47 -25.53
N LYS A 712 -11.71 10.48 -25.75
CA LYS A 712 -11.72 11.27 -26.99
C LYS A 712 -11.34 10.45 -28.23
N ARG A 713 -10.45 9.45 -28.07
CA ARG A 713 -9.94 8.62 -29.18
C ARG A 713 -10.86 7.47 -29.58
N GLN A 714 -11.91 7.20 -28.79
CA GLN A 714 -12.90 6.14 -29.06
C GLN A 714 -14.16 6.67 -29.78
N ARG A 715 -14.15 7.93 -30.21
CA ARG A 715 -15.19 8.53 -31.06
C ARG A 715 -15.07 8.12 -32.52
#